data_AF-A0A1F6PNC3-F1
#
_entry.id   AF-A0A1F6PNC3-F1
#
_cell.length_a   1.000
_cell.length_b   1.000
_cell.length_c   1.000
_cell.angle_alpha   90.00
_cell.angle_beta   90.00
_cell.angle_gamma   90.00
#
_symmetry.space_group_name_H-M   'P 1'
#
loop_
_entity.id
_entity.type
_entity.pdbx_description
1 polymer ?
#
loop_
_entity_poly.entity_id
_entity_poly.type
_entity_poly.pdbx_seq_one_letter_code
_entity_poly.pdbx_strand_id
1 'polypeptide(L)'
;MSTASPANNESHNKTKQKKELQQKINKLYFDPSQRKTHKSFSMVLQANNVENADKIAEKYCEKLENDIKQTVEQISDMQYFLMEKSGHWGEYGQQRVVIGYARLKLSILPEQEITQRDIDNFLMQMNKFTDYKNKTHKNLYDEEDSITFNVFGKKILKNRADLLNRELSYAGSKLRIVIGKYGKYWSVIYGEARPIKKEGYELYMFEKEIARTPTNIMSIAAVIGDRDIGIRKEACRLIFEMKWKKMFDYSEREKAKMYNNEAGNIREMIKVKALDSYDVRSAEELEAKKGLFIDEMIEGIVWHEFGHGIFFNEELDIETAALSKAFNFFGENIVGILHEVLADWSIRTEKLKGPIQHFLEVAIKNRDREKANRMLLVYMSDNWFLDYKEEFLGSQTDLMISILCPFLSNDYTFNYEKIADSFDDIHNLMLDESKKIIEIIINMVYKATFVIGKFRYDYKEFMEYYEKYLKTIEVDGGFGEHTLSWKTANYTNIFKLTRDYSKDTYAKIMNFLKDQDIVLKKKLLELMLSERAAKYNGDIREYLFEQMKEKSFYKDVNSLSAMDGIKMALDEIGVFEIEKEKILERFQNIYEGKDKYNVTVNYDDSFNFFHCAIQEMLIVTQLGEIDKEMIVKNDKVLIMQKGQGRAKMSASLIQEKIDELAAMFNDKKVLSITTLKVNTDHEEMDEWYKLLAQTKLNDGGLLIQKIDYVTGELMDHDIMFKVQMPVEYGYMCFNTVNAIERINGLLKDDPKDNRVIDKSFLDYITLEYNNTY
;
A
#
# COMPACT_ATOMS: atom_id res chain seq x y z
N MET A 1 0.15 -51.72 -52.74
CA MET A 1 -0.41 -51.93 -51.39
C MET A 1 0.71 -51.68 -50.40
N SER A 2 0.73 -50.49 -49.79
CA SER A 2 1.72 -50.11 -48.78
C SER A 2 1.30 -50.70 -47.44
N THR A 3 2.03 -51.68 -46.94
CA THR A 3 1.83 -52.25 -45.60
C THR A 3 2.37 -51.26 -44.58
N ALA A 4 1.48 -50.50 -43.95
CA ALA A 4 1.83 -49.63 -42.83
C ALA A 4 2.50 -50.46 -41.72
N SER A 5 3.65 -49.97 -41.24
CA SER A 5 4.46 -50.62 -40.21
C SER A 5 3.67 -50.88 -38.91
N PRO A 6 3.79 -52.06 -38.27
CA PRO A 6 3.13 -52.41 -37.01
C PRO A 6 3.34 -51.39 -35.88
N ALA A 7 4.47 -50.66 -35.89
CA ALA A 7 4.80 -49.64 -34.89
C ALA A 7 3.83 -48.43 -34.92
N ASN A 8 3.29 -48.08 -36.10
CA ASN A 8 2.32 -46.98 -36.20
C ASN A 8 0.94 -47.35 -35.66
N ASN A 9 0.55 -48.63 -35.75
CA ASN A 9 -0.72 -49.11 -35.19
C ASN A 9 -0.68 -49.19 -33.66
N GLU A 10 0.44 -49.59 -33.04
CA GLU A 10 0.57 -49.59 -31.57
C GLU A 10 0.55 -48.17 -30.97
N SER A 11 1.22 -47.22 -31.62
CA SER A 11 1.23 -45.80 -31.22
C SER A 11 -0.18 -45.17 -31.26
N HIS A 12 -0.93 -45.42 -32.33
CA HIS A 12 -2.31 -44.95 -32.45
C HIS A 12 -3.24 -45.60 -31.42
N ASN A 13 -3.08 -46.90 -31.14
CA ASN A 13 -3.91 -47.59 -30.15
C ASN A 13 -3.65 -47.09 -28.72
N LYS A 14 -2.38 -46.88 -28.34
CA LYS A 14 -2.01 -46.29 -27.04
C LYS A 14 -2.56 -44.88 -26.86
N THR A 15 -2.53 -44.07 -27.92
CA THR A 15 -3.07 -42.69 -27.91
C THR A 15 -4.59 -42.68 -27.75
N LYS A 16 -5.30 -43.59 -28.43
CA LYS A 16 -6.75 -43.74 -28.32
C LYS A 16 -7.18 -44.21 -26.92
N GLN A 17 -6.52 -45.23 -26.38
CA GLN A 17 -6.77 -45.74 -25.02
C GLN A 17 -6.54 -44.67 -23.95
N LYS A 18 -5.47 -43.84 -24.11
CA LYS A 18 -5.20 -42.72 -23.21
C LYS A 18 -6.31 -41.66 -23.25
N LYS A 19 -6.83 -41.33 -24.44
CA LYS A 19 -7.95 -40.39 -24.60
C LYS A 19 -9.25 -40.92 -23.99
N GLU A 20 -9.56 -42.20 -24.19
CA GLU A 20 -10.74 -42.85 -23.61
C GLU A 20 -10.67 -42.89 -22.08
N LEU A 21 -9.51 -43.24 -21.53
CA LEU A 21 -9.28 -43.22 -20.09
C LEU A 21 -9.43 -41.80 -19.52
N GLN A 22 -8.84 -40.79 -20.17
CA GLN A 22 -8.98 -39.38 -19.77
C GLN A 22 -10.44 -38.92 -19.79
N GLN A 23 -11.21 -39.30 -20.81
CA GLN A 23 -12.64 -38.98 -20.89
C GLN A 23 -13.44 -39.66 -19.78
N LYS A 24 -13.16 -40.95 -19.49
CA LYS A 24 -13.76 -41.68 -18.37
C LYS A 24 -13.47 -40.98 -17.03
N ILE A 25 -12.21 -40.62 -16.78
CA ILE A 25 -11.79 -39.96 -15.55
C ILE A 25 -12.42 -38.58 -15.42
N ASN A 26 -12.46 -37.77 -16.49
CA ASN A 26 -13.15 -36.47 -16.47
C ASN A 26 -14.65 -36.61 -16.18
N LYS A 27 -15.30 -37.64 -16.74
CA LYS A 27 -16.71 -37.93 -16.45
C LYS A 27 -16.92 -38.25 -14.97
N LEU A 28 -16.06 -39.09 -14.39
CA LEU A 28 -16.09 -39.41 -12.96
C LEU A 28 -15.82 -38.19 -12.08
N TYR A 29 -14.88 -37.33 -12.49
CA TYR A 29 -14.53 -36.13 -11.74
C TYR A 29 -15.72 -35.18 -11.56
N PHE A 30 -16.57 -35.03 -12.59
CA PHE A 30 -17.72 -34.11 -12.57
C PHE A 30 -19.07 -34.80 -12.25
N ASP A 31 -19.09 -36.09 -11.96
CA ASP A 31 -20.32 -36.81 -11.63
C ASP A 31 -20.89 -36.34 -10.27
N PRO A 32 -22.09 -35.70 -10.25
CA PRO A 32 -22.67 -35.20 -9.00
C PRO A 32 -23.01 -36.31 -8.00
N SER A 33 -23.34 -37.51 -8.48
CA SER A 33 -23.66 -38.65 -7.61
C SER A 33 -22.41 -39.11 -6.87
N GLN A 34 -21.29 -39.25 -7.58
CA GLN A 34 -20.01 -39.66 -7.01
C GLN A 34 -19.49 -38.65 -6.00
N ARG A 35 -19.61 -37.34 -6.30
CA ARG A 35 -19.21 -36.23 -5.41
C ARG A 35 -20.01 -36.14 -4.13
N LYS A 36 -21.30 -36.52 -4.16
CA LYS A 36 -22.14 -36.56 -2.95
C LYS A 36 -21.75 -37.72 -2.04
N THR A 37 -21.38 -38.85 -2.64
CA THR A 37 -21.05 -40.08 -1.90
C THR A 37 -19.62 -40.10 -1.37
N HIS A 38 -18.66 -39.53 -2.09
CA HIS A 38 -17.23 -39.61 -1.76
C HIS A 38 -16.64 -38.21 -1.48
N LYS A 39 -15.83 -38.12 -0.42
CA LYS A 39 -15.25 -36.84 0.03
C LYS A 39 -14.06 -36.36 -0.81
N SER A 40 -13.43 -37.23 -1.58
CA SER A 40 -12.26 -36.90 -2.41
C SER A 40 -12.29 -37.63 -3.74
N PHE A 41 -11.55 -37.09 -4.72
CA PHE A 41 -11.46 -37.68 -6.04
C PHE A 41 -10.72 -39.02 -6.06
N SER A 42 -9.67 -39.19 -5.25
CA SER A 42 -8.98 -40.48 -5.09
C SER A 42 -9.97 -41.58 -4.67
N MET A 43 -10.86 -41.32 -3.71
CA MET A 43 -11.90 -42.28 -3.29
C MET A 43 -12.87 -42.64 -4.43
N VAL A 44 -13.24 -41.68 -5.28
CA VAL A 44 -14.09 -41.96 -6.45
C VAL A 44 -13.38 -42.88 -7.44
N LEU A 45 -12.10 -42.62 -7.71
CA LEU A 45 -11.31 -43.45 -8.62
C LEU A 45 -11.13 -44.88 -8.09
N GLN A 46 -10.86 -45.02 -6.78
CA GLN A 46 -10.77 -46.31 -6.11
C GLN A 46 -12.11 -47.07 -6.17
N ALA A 47 -13.23 -46.42 -5.84
CA ALA A 47 -14.56 -47.02 -5.90
C ALA A 47 -14.97 -47.47 -7.32
N ASN A 48 -14.41 -46.85 -8.36
CA ASN A 48 -14.64 -47.18 -9.76
C ASN A 48 -13.56 -48.10 -10.37
N ASN A 49 -12.74 -48.74 -9.51
CA ASN A 49 -11.67 -49.67 -9.90
C ASN A 49 -10.71 -49.10 -10.96
N VAL A 50 -10.36 -47.81 -10.83
CA VAL A 50 -9.37 -47.18 -11.70
C VAL A 50 -7.98 -47.56 -11.20
N GLU A 51 -7.19 -48.22 -12.06
CA GLU A 51 -5.81 -48.59 -11.74
C GLU A 51 -4.95 -47.36 -11.47
N ASN A 52 -4.08 -47.42 -10.45
CA ASN A 52 -3.25 -46.28 -10.01
C ASN A 52 -4.07 -45.03 -9.60
N ALA A 53 -5.26 -45.23 -9.02
CA ALA A 53 -6.18 -44.17 -8.60
C ALA A 53 -5.51 -42.99 -7.88
N ASP A 54 -4.65 -43.25 -6.88
CA ASP A 54 -4.02 -42.19 -6.08
C ASP A 54 -3.05 -41.35 -6.91
N LYS A 55 -2.19 -41.99 -7.72
CA LYS A 55 -1.27 -41.30 -8.63
C LYS A 55 -2.00 -40.49 -9.70
N ILE A 56 -3.17 -40.97 -10.14
CA ILE A 56 -4.01 -40.23 -11.09
C ILE A 56 -4.63 -39.02 -10.41
N ALA A 57 -5.17 -39.18 -9.18
CA ALA A 57 -5.74 -38.09 -8.41
C ALA A 57 -4.69 -37.00 -8.11
N GLU A 58 -3.48 -37.40 -7.72
CA GLU A 58 -2.34 -36.50 -7.51
C GLU A 58 -2.01 -35.69 -8.77
N LYS A 59 -1.89 -36.33 -9.94
CA LYS A 59 -1.67 -35.62 -11.21
C LYS A 59 -2.78 -34.64 -11.57
N TYR A 60 -4.02 -34.98 -11.25
CA TYR A 60 -5.15 -34.05 -11.44
C TYR A 60 -5.04 -32.88 -10.47
N CYS A 61 -4.70 -33.14 -9.21
CA CYS A 61 -4.46 -32.10 -8.20
C CYS A 61 -3.36 -31.14 -8.66
N GLU A 62 -2.18 -31.65 -9.00
CA GLU A 62 -1.05 -30.84 -9.52
C GLU A 62 -1.43 -30.02 -10.74
N LYS A 63 -2.21 -30.61 -11.67
CA LYS A 63 -2.67 -29.87 -12.84
C LYS A 63 -3.61 -28.73 -12.45
N LEU A 64 -4.59 -28.99 -11.58
CA LEU A 64 -5.53 -27.97 -11.10
C LEU A 64 -4.79 -26.84 -10.38
N GLU A 65 -3.82 -27.18 -9.53
CA GLU A 65 -3.01 -26.21 -8.80
C GLU A 65 -2.21 -25.32 -9.76
N ASN A 66 -1.57 -25.91 -10.78
CA ASN A 66 -0.83 -25.17 -11.79
C ASN A 66 -1.73 -24.28 -12.66
N ASP A 67 -2.90 -24.78 -13.08
CA ASP A 67 -3.85 -24.01 -13.90
C ASP A 67 -4.37 -22.78 -13.12
N ILE A 68 -4.66 -22.94 -11.81
CA ILE A 68 -5.06 -21.84 -10.93
C ILE A 68 -3.89 -20.86 -10.73
N LYS A 69 -2.70 -21.37 -10.40
CA LYS A 69 -1.50 -20.55 -10.20
C LYS A 69 -1.23 -19.64 -11.41
N GLN A 70 -1.18 -20.22 -12.61
CA GLN A 70 -0.94 -19.47 -13.85
C GLN A 70 -2.00 -18.38 -14.08
N THR A 71 -3.26 -18.68 -13.78
CA THR A 71 -4.34 -17.70 -13.89
C THR A 71 -4.16 -16.55 -12.88
N VAL A 72 -3.78 -16.84 -11.63
CA VAL A 72 -3.50 -15.80 -10.62
C VAL A 72 -2.28 -14.97 -11.01
N GLU A 73 -1.21 -15.58 -11.51
CA GLU A 73 -0.01 -14.87 -12.00
C GLU A 73 -0.35 -13.96 -13.18
N GLN A 74 -1.16 -14.43 -14.14
CA GLN A 74 -1.65 -13.63 -15.26
C GLN A 74 -2.44 -12.40 -14.78
N ILE A 75 -3.41 -12.60 -13.86
CA ILE A 75 -4.18 -11.49 -13.27
C ILE A 75 -3.23 -10.50 -12.58
N SER A 76 -2.26 -11.02 -11.82
CA SER A 76 -1.31 -10.21 -11.04
C SER A 76 -0.43 -9.34 -11.94
N ASP A 77 0.12 -9.91 -13.01
CA ASP A 77 0.96 -9.19 -13.98
C ASP A 77 0.14 -8.14 -14.72
N MET A 78 -1.07 -8.48 -15.20
CA MET A 78 -1.94 -7.51 -15.86
C MET A 78 -2.35 -6.36 -14.93
N GLN A 79 -2.66 -6.64 -13.66
CA GLN A 79 -2.98 -5.60 -12.68
C GLN A 79 -1.78 -4.69 -12.38
N TYR A 80 -0.56 -5.22 -12.32
CA TYR A 80 0.65 -4.40 -12.18
C TYR A 80 0.76 -3.39 -13.33
N PHE A 81 0.60 -3.85 -14.58
CA PHE A 81 0.63 -2.97 -15.75
C PHE A 81 -0.56 -2.01 -15.83
N LEU A 82 -1.73 -2.40 -15.31
CA LEU A 82 -2.88 -1.49 -15.18
C LEU A 82 -2.58 -0.36 -14.18
N MET A 83 -1.94 -0.67 -13.05
CA MET A 83 -1.50 0.33 -12.07
C MET A 83 -0.45 1.26 -12.68
N GLU A 84 0.59 0.71 -13.31
CA GLU A 84 1.65 1.48 -13.98
C GLU A 84 1.08 2.45 -15.03
N LYS A 85 0.23 1.95 -15.93
CA LYS A 85 -0.36 2.77 -17.01
C LYS A 85 -1.33 3.83 -16.52
N SER A 86 -2.03 3.58 -15.41
CA SER A 86 -2.98 4.56 -14.86
C SER A 86 -2.34 5.53 -13.86
N GLY A 87 -1.13 5.25 -13.40
CA GLY A 87 -0.50 5.95 -12.28
C GLY A 87 -1.24 5.77 -10.94
N HIS A 88 -2.27 4.92 -10.89
CA HIS A 88 -3.10 4.73 -9.70
C HIS A 88 -2.69 3.46 -8.96
N TRP A 89 -1.85 3.64 -7.95
CA TRP A 89 -1.27 2.55 -7.14
C TRP A 89 -2.06 2.25 -5.87
N GLY A 90 -3.27 2.80 -5.73
CA GLY A 90 -4.06 2.74 -4.50
C GLY A 90 -3.50 3.63 -3.38
N GLU A 91 -3.99 3.42 -2.16
CA GLU A 91 -3.67 4.24 -0.97
C GLU A 91 -2.22 4.05 -0.50
N TYR A 92 -1.64 2.89 -0.76
CA TYR A 92 -0.29 2.54 -0.28
C TYR A 92 0.86 3.05 -1.16
N GLY A 93 0.55 3.56 -2.34
CA GLY A 93 1.52 4.10 -3.29
C GLY A 93 2.39 3.05 -4.01
N GLN A 94 3.09 3.53 -5.05
CA GLN A 94 3.87 2.70 -5.96
C GLN A 94 4.95 1.87 -5.25
N GLN A 95 5.70 2.48 -4.33
CA GLN A 95 6.85 1.84 -3.70
C GLN A 95 6.45 0.58 -2.91
N ARG A 96 5.40 0.67 -2.08
CA ARG A 96 4.92 -0.48 -1.28
C ARG A 96 4.40 -1.61 -2.17
N VAL A 97 3.72 -1.26 -3.27
CA VAL A 97 3.24 -2.24 -4.27
C VAL A 97 4.40 -2.93 -4.97
N VAL A 98 5.38 -2.16 -5.48
CA VAL A 98 6.56 -2.70 -6.19
C VAL A 98 7.39 -3.59 -5.27
N ILE A 99 7.72 -3.13 -4.06
CA ILE A 99 8.46 -3.93 -3.07
C ILE A 99 7.71 -5.21 -2.74
N GLY A 100 6.41 -5.09 -2.44
CA GLY A 100 5.57 -6.23 -2.12
C GLY A 100 5.55 -7.24 -3.26
N TYR A 101 5.44 -6.80 -4.51
CA TYR A 101 5.35 -7.70 -5.66
C TYR A 101 6.70 -8.30 -6.06
N ALA A 102 7.79 -7.53 -5.93
CA ALA A 102 9.16 -8.02 -6.12
C ALA A 102 9.48 -9.16 -5.15
N ARG A 103 9.12 -9.04 -3.86
CA ARG A 103 9.30 -10.13 -2.89
C ARG A 103 8.65 -11.43 -3.34
N LEU A 104 7.43 -11.37 -3.87
CA LEU A 104 6.72 -12.54 -4.38
C LEU A 104 7.42 -13.11 -5.62
N LYS A 105 7.66 -12.29 -6.65
CA LYS A 105 8.22 -12.74 -7.93
C LYS A 105 9.64 -13.29 -7.82
N LEU A 106 10.42 -12.74 -6.89
CA LEU A 106 11.79 -13.16 -6.62
C LEU A 106 11.90 -14.17 -5.47
N SER A 107 10.78 -14.58 -4.87
CA SER A 107 10.74 -15.51 -3.73
C SER A 107 11.63 -15.08 -2.55
N ILE A 108 11.65 -13.78 -2.26
CA ILE A 108 12.40 -13.20 -1.14
C ILE A 108 11.62 -13.41 0.14
N LEU A 109 12.23 -14.07 1.11
CA LEU A 109 11.59 -14.39 2.39
C LEU A 109 11.32 -13.13 3.23
N PRO A 110 10.31 -13.14 4.12
CA PRO A 110 10.03 -12.01 5.01
C PRO A 110 11.24 -11.55 5.84
N GLU A 111 12.05 -12.48 6.31
CA GLU A 111 13.26 -12.24 7.12
C GLU A 111 14.42 -11.65 6.33
N GLN A 112 14.36 -11.69 5.00
CA GLN A 112 15.39 -11.13 4.14
C GLN A 112 15.09 -9.65 3.86
N GLU A 113 16.09 -8.81 4.02
CA GLU A 113 16.04 -7.44 3.54
C GLU A 113 15.94 -7.43 2.00
N ILE A 114 15.10 -6.55 1.48
CA ILE A 114 15.00 -6.35 0.03
C ILE A 114 15.97 -5.26 -0.39
N THR A 115 16.81 -5.56 -1.37
CA THR A 115 17.83 -4.63 -1.86
C THR A 115 17.37 -3.91 -3.12
N GLN A 116 18.04 -2.81 -3.49
CA GLN A 116 17.78 -2.14 -4.77
C GLN A 116 18.02 -3.07 -5.97
N ARG A 117 19.05 -3.93 -5.90
CA ARG A 117 19.34 -4.95 -6.92
C ARG A 117 18.16 -5.89 -7.14
N ASP A 118 17.45 -6.25 -6.07
CA ASP A 118 16.25 -7.07 -6.19
C ASP A 118 15.13 -6.33 -6.92
N ILE A 119 14.95 -5.04 -6.63
CA ILE A 119 13.98 -4.21 -7.35
C ILE A 119 14.34 -4.12 -8.83
N ASP A 120 15.62 -3.90 -9.17
CA ASP A 120 16.08 -3.81 -10.55
C ASP A 120 15.87 -5.14 -11.29
N ASN A 121 16.20 -6.26 -10.64
CA ASN A 121 15.94 -7.61 -11.17
C ASN A 121 14.46 -7.84 -11.43
N PHE A 122 13.59 -7.45 -10.50
CA PHE A 122 12.13 -7.53 -10.66
C PHE A 122 11.67 -6.69 -11.85
N LEU A 123 12.11 -5.43 -11.96
CA LEU A 123 11.76 -4.55 -13.07
C LEU A 123 12.26 -5.11 -14.41
N MET A 124 13.46 -5.68 -14.47
CA MET A 124 13.96 -6.39 -15.65
C MET A 124 13.08 -7.59 -16.03
N GLN A 125 12.55 -8.35 -15.07
CA GLN A 125 11.58 -9.41 -15.34
C GLN A 125 10.28 -8.85 -15.90
N MET A 126 9.73 -7.79 -15.29
CA MET A 126 8.53 -7.13 -15.77
C MET A 126 8.73 -6.54 -17.18
N ASN A 127 9.93 -6.05 -17.49
CA ASN A 127 10.25 -5.49 -18.80
C ASN A 127 10.13 -6.50 -19.96
N LYS A 128 10.18 -7.81 -19.67
CA LYS A 128 10.01 -8.88 -20.67
C LYS A 128 8.57 -9.08 -21.11
N PHE A 129 7.58 -8.54 -20.40
CA PHE A 129 6.16 -8.62 -20.75
C PHE A 129 5.77 -7.55 -21.78
N THR A 130 6.39 -7.57 -22.95
CA THR A 130 6.18 -6.61 -24.03
C THR A 130 4.71 -6.52 -24.46
N ASP A 131 3.99 -7.65 -24.41
CA ASP A 131 2.59 -7.72 -24.79
C ASP A 131 1.69 -6.85 -23.90
N TYR A 132 1.94 -6.82 -22.58
CA TYR A 132 1.19 -5.96 -21.66
C TYR A 132 1.60 -4.50 -21.79
N LYS A 133 2.89 -4.23 -22.01
CA LYS A 133 3.40 -2.87 -22.25
C LYS A 133 2.81 -2.23 -23.50
N ASN A 134 2.64 -2.99 -24.56
CA ASN A 134 2.12 -2.49 -25.84
C ASN A 134 0.58 -2.33 -25.85
N LYS A 135 -0.14 -2.95 -24.90
CA LYS A 135 -1.59 -2.79 -24.76
C LYS A 135 -1.96 -1.42 -24.17
N THR A 136 -3.09 -0.88 -24.63
CA THR A 136 -3.70 0.31 -24.02
C THR A 136 -4.28 -0.05 -22.65
N HIS A 137 -4.47 0.95 -21.78
CA HIS A 137 -5.10 0.72 -20.47
C HIS A 137 -6.46 0.03 -20.59
N LYS A 138 -7.29 0.47 -21.56
CA LYS A 138 -8.61 -0.11 -21.81
C LYS A 138 -8.52 -1.58 -22.25
N ASN A 139 -7.68 -1.90 -23.24
CA ASN A 139 -7.56 -3.27 -23.73
C ASN A 139 -7.09 -4.22 -22.63
N LEU A 140 -6.14 -3.78 -21.80
CA LEU A 140 -5.63 -4.56 -20.69
C LEU A 140 -6.71 -4.78 -19.61
N TYR A 141 -7.55 -3.77 -19.36
CA TYR A 141 -8.66 -3.84 -18.42
C TYR A 141 -9.74 -4.82 -18.93
N ASP A 142 -10.17 -4.67 -20.18
CA ASP A 142 -11.19 -5.53 -20.80
C ASP A 142 -10.72 -7.00 -20.84
N GLU A 143 -9.44 -7.24 -21.12
CA GLU A 143 -8.86 -8.58 -21.10
C GLU A 143 -8.76 -9.13 -19.68
N GLU A 144 -8.31 -8.33 -18.70
CA GLU A 144 -8.24 -8.74 -17.30
C GLU A 144 -9.64 -9.15 -16.84
N ASP A 145 -10.65 -8.30 -17.07
CA ASP A 145 -12.03 -8.52 -16.67
C ASP A 145 -12.60 -9.84 -17.22
N SER A 146 -12.23 -10.19 -18.46
CA SER A 146 -12.66 -11.42 -19.15
C SER A 146 -12.01 -12.73 -18.64
N ILE A 147 -10.98 -12.65 -17.81
CA ILE A 147 -10.27 -13.84 -17.31
C ILE A 147 -11.21 -14.74 -16.53
N THR A 148 -11.07 -16.06 -16.76
CA THR A 148 -11.78 -17.11 -16.03
C THR A 148 -10.79 -18.21 -15.65
N PHE A 149 -11.04 -18.88 -14.53
CA PHE A 149 -10.28 -20.04 -14.11
C PHE A 149 -10.75 -21.28 -14.88
N ASN A 150 -9.82 -22.06 -15.42
CA ASN A 150 -10.13 -23.30 -16.12
C ASN A 150 -9.93 -24.51 -15.20
N VAL A 151 -11.02 -25.17 -14.83
CA VAL A 151 -10.98 -26.44 -14.07
C VAL A 151 -11.34 -27.58 -15.02
N PHE A 152 -10.30 -28.24 -15.57
CA PHE A 152 -10.43 -29.37 -16.49
C PHE A 152 -11.42 -29.16 -17.66
N GLY A 153 -11.46 -27.95 -18.23
CA GLY A 153 -12.34 -27.55 -19.33
C GLY A 153 -13.58 -26.78 -18.90
N LYS A 154 -13.88 -26.71 -17.59
CA LYS A 154 -14.97 -25.90 -17.05
C LYS A 154 -14.44 -24.52 -16.66
N LYS A 155 -15.03 -23.46 -17.22
CA LYS A 155 -14.73 -22.08 -16.84
C LYS A 155 -15.43 -21.71 -15.54
N ILE A 156 -14.69 -21.13 -14.61
CA ILE A 156 -15.17 -20.58 -13.34
C ILE A 156 -14.82 -19.08 -13.31
N LEU A 157 -15.79 -18.24 -12.98
CA LEU A 157 -15.59 -16.79 -12.89
C LEU A 157 -14.64 -16.42 -11.74
N LYS A 158 -13.92 -15.30 -11.87
CA LYS A 158 -12.94 -14.86 -10.86
C LYS A 158 -13.53 -14.61 -9.48
N ASN A 159 -14.76 -14.11 -9.40
CA ASN A 159 -15.45 -13.87 -8.13
C ASN A 159 -15.94 -15.15 -7.41
N ARG A 160 -15.61 -16.35 -7.90
CA ARG A 160 -16.11 -17.63 -7.36
C ARG A 160 -15.02 -18.43 -6.63
N ALA A 161 -14.39 -17.80 -5.64
CA ALA A 161 -13.41 -18.44 -4.76
C ALA A 161 -14.01 -19.68 -4.06
N ASP A 162 -15.28 -19.62 -3.65
CA ASP A 162 -16.06 -20.73 -3.09
C ASP A 162 -15.99 -22.00 -3.96
N LEU A 163 -16.18 -21.84 -5.28
CA LEU A 163 -16.14 -22.96 -6.22
C LEU A 163 -14.72 -23.47 -6.39
N LEU A 164 -13.72 -22.58 -6.48
CA LEU A 164 -12.32 -22.97 -6.64
C LEU A 164 -11.82 -23.75 -5.42
N ASN A 165 -12.08 -23.25 -4.20
CA ASN A 165 -11.72 -23.93 -2.95
C ASN A 165 -12.41 -25.28 -2.80
N ARG A 166 -13.65 -25.41 -3.29
CA ARG A 166 -14.34 -26.70 -3.34
C ARG A 166 -13.67 -27.68 -4.29
N GLU A 167 -13.27 -27.24 -5.49
CA GLU A 167 -12.57 -28.12 -6.44
C GLU A 167 -11.17 -28.50 -5.93
N LEU A 168 -10.42 -27.55 -5.35
CA LEU A 168 -9.13 -27.81 -4.69
C LEU A 168 -9.26 -28.83 -3.57
N SER A 169 -10.25 -28.66 -2.69
CA SER A 169 -10.52 -29.59 -1.59
C SER A 169 -10.90 -30.99 -2.10
N TYR A 170 -11.74 -31.08 -3.13
CA TYR A 170 -12.15 -32.35 -3.73
C TYR A 170 -10.99 -33.09 -4.41
N ALA A 171 -10.08 -32.34 -5.05
CA ALA A 171 -8.86 -32.88 -5.65
C ALA A 171 -7.83 -33.36 -4.59
N GLY A 172 -7.98 -32.95 -3.32
CA GLY A 172 -7.06 -33.29 -2.24
C GLY A 172 -5.94 -32.26 -2.02
N SER A 173 -6.05 -31.08 -2.62
CA SER A 173 -5.06 -30.01 -2.51
C SER A 173 -5.01 -29.41 -1.10
N LYS A 174 -3.82 -29.00 -0.67
CA LYS A 174 -3.60 -28.13 0.50
C LYS A 174 -3.66 -26.64 0.17
N LEU A 175 -3.71 -26.30 -1.12
CA LEU A 175 -3.72 -24.92 -1.59
C LEU A 175 -5.14 -24.36 -1.51
N ARG A 176 -5.27 -23.09 -1.14
CA ARG A 176 -6.53 -22.36 -1.09
C ARG A 176 -6.38 -21.02 -1.77
N ILE A 177 -7.50 -20.44 -2.15
CA ILE A 177 -7.57 -19.14 -2.79
C ILE A 177 -8.58 -18.25 -2.06
N VAL A 178 -8.23 -17.00 -1.84
CA VAL A 178 -9.18 -15.98 -1.38
C VAL A 178 -9.20 -14.88 -2.44
N ILE A 179 -10.40 -14.44 -2.83
CA ILE A 179 -10.62 -13.44 -3.87
C ILE A 179 -11.59 -12.39 -3.36
N GLY A 180 -11.13 -11.14 -3.32
CA GLY A 180 -11.91 -9.95 -3.02
C GLY A 180 -11.65 -8.83 -4.02
N LYS A 181 -12.12 -7.63 -3.69
CA LYS A 181 -11.84 -6.40 -4.43
C LYS A 181 -11.30 -5.34 -3.48
N TYR A 182 -10.27 -4.63 -3.91
CA TYR A 182 -9.75 -3.45 -3.23
C TYR A 182 -9.75 -2.28 -4.22
N GLY A 183 -10.69 -1.35 -4.02
CA GLY A 183 -11.04 -0.34 -5.01
C GLY A 183 -11.44 -0.96 -6.35
N LYS A 184 -10.78 -0.54 -7.44
CA LYS A 184 -11.04 -1.04 -8.80
C LYS A 184 -10.28 -2.32 -9.16
N TYR A 185 -9.46 -2.83 -8.24
CA TYR A 185 -8.54 -3.94 -8.49
C TYR A 185 -8.99 -5.19 -7.73
N TRP A 186 -8.79 -6.36 -8.33
CA TRP A 186 -8.89 -7.63 -7.61
C TRP A 186 -7.81 -7.74 -6.52
N SER A 187 -8.21 -8.35 -5.42
CA SER A 187 -7.33 -8.80 -4.36
C SER A 187 -7.39 -10.32 -4.34
N VAL A 188 -6.34 -10.98 -4.81
CA VAL A 188 -6.25 -12.45 -4.85
C VAL A 188 -5.04 -12.92 -4.08
N ILE A 189 -5.22 -13.95 -3.25
CA ILE A 189 -4.14 -14.69 -2.60
C ILE A 189 -4.36 -16.17 -2.85
N TYR A 190 -3.31 -16.85 -3.30
CA TYR A 190 -3.27 -18.27 -3.56
C TYR A 190 -2.03 -18.89 -2.93
N GLY A 191 -2.19 -19.98 -2.18
CA GLY A 191 -1.08 -20.56 -1.43
C GLY A 191 -1.48 -21.70 -0.51
N GLU A 192 -0.51 -22.23 0.22
CA GLU A 192 -0.72 -23.30 1.21
C GLU A 192 -1.47 -22.73 2.41
N ALA A 193 -2.67 -23.24 2.68
CA ALA A 193 -3.48 -22.72 3.76
C ALA A 193 -4.16 -23.80 4.58
N ARG A 194 -4.24 -23.56 5.89
CA ARG A 194 -5.03 -24.37 6.81
C ARG A 194 -6.43 -23.78 6.92
N PRO A 195 -7.50 -24.50 6.51
CA PRO A 195 -8.86 -24.04 6.72
C PRO A 195 -9.22 -24.12 8.20
N ILE A 196 -9.82 -23.06 8.72
CA ILE A 196 -10.41 -22.96 10.05
C ILE A 196 -11.88 -22.66 9.83
N LYS A 197 -12.73 -23.67 9.97
CA LYS A 197 -14.17 -23.45 9.84
C LYS A 197 -14.68 -22.82 11.13
N LYS A 198 -15.27 -21.63 11.00
CA LYS A 198 -15.91 -20.95 12.13
C LYS A 198 -17.22 -20.33 11.66
N GLU A 199 -18.31 -20.99 12.05
CA GLU A 199 -19.67 -20.42 12.11
C GLU A 199 -20.14 -19.58 10.91
N GLY A 200 -19.98 -20.10 9.68
CA GLY A 200 -20.48 -19.46 8.46
C GLY A 200 -19.45 -18.70 7.64
N TYR A 201 -18.24 -18.50 8.19
CA TYR A 201 -17.06 -17.99 7.49
C TYR A 201 -16.08 -19.11 7.17
N GLU A 202 -15.43 -19.00 6.01
CA GLU A 202 -14.28 -19.84 5.66
C GLU A 202 -13.00 -19.05 5.92
N LEU A 203 -12.38 -19.28 7.08
CA LEU A 203 -11.09 -18.70 7.43
C LEU A 203 -9.97 -19.60 6.88
N TYR A 204 -9.03 -19.01 6.16
CA TYR A 204 -7.87 -19.66 5.58
C TYR A 204 -6.60 -19.04 6.16
N MET A 205 -5.87 -19.82 6.97
CA MET A 205 -4.57 -19.40 7.48
C MET A 205 -3.50 -19.77 6.46
N PHE A 206 -3.06 -18.80 5.65
CA PHE A 206 -2.02 -18.99 4.65
C PHE A 206 -0.65 -19.08 5.34
N GLU A 207 -0.06 -20.27 5.31
CA GLU A 207 1.29 -20.53 5.82
C GLU A 207 2.35 -20.08 4.82
N LYS A 208 2.02 -20.14 3.52
CA LYS A 208 2.89 -19.73 2.41
C LYS A 208 2.06 -19.19 1.24
N GLU A 209 2.42 -18.02 0.74
CA GLU A 209 1.84 -17.41 -0.45
C GLU A 209 2.60 -17.90 -1.69
N ILE A 210 1.88 -18.51 -2.64
CA ILE A 210 2.45 -19.00 -3.90
C ILE A 210 2.28 -17.96 -5.00
N ALA A 211 1.11 -17.32 -5.04
CA ALA A 211 0.81 -16.24 -5.97
C ALA A 211 -0.19 -15.28 -5.31
N ARG A 212 -0.04 -13.98 -5.58
CA ARG A 212 -1.00 -12.95 -5.18
C ARG A 212 -0.91 -11.73 -6.07
N THR A 213 -1.99 -10.97 -6.07
CA THR A 213 -2.07 -9.71 -6.81
C THR A 213 -1.27 -8.59 -6.13
N PRO A 214 -0.77 -7.60 -6.88
CA PRO A 214 0.05 -6.51 -6.34
C PRO A 214 -0.67 -5.65 -5.30
N THR A 215 -2.00 -5.65 -5.30
CA THR A 215 -2.86 -4.99 -4.29
C THR A 215 -2.63 -5.54 -2.87
N ASN A 216 -2.24 -6.81 -2.74
CA ASN A 216 -2.04 -7.47 -1.46
C ASN A 216 -0.62 -7.24 -0.95
N ILE A 217 -0.27 -5.98 -0.68
CA ILE A 217 1.06 -5.61 -0.17
C ILE A 217 1.36 -6.29 1.17
N MET A 218 2.63 -6.39 1.52
CA MET A 218 3.05 -7.18 2.70
C MET A 218 2.72 -6.53 4.05
N SER A 219 2.30 -5.27 4.07
CA SER A 219 1.77 -4.63 5.29
C SER A 219 0.30 -4.96 5.54
N ILE A 220 -0.40 -5.63 4.62
CA ILE A 220 -1.77 -6.08 4.79
C ILE A 220 -1.73 -7.54 5.29
N ALA A 221 -2.12 -7.77 6.53
CA ALA A 221 -2.05 -9.09 7.15
C ALA A 221 -3.27 -9.99 6.87
N ALA A 222 -4.38 -9.43 6.39
CA ALA A 222 -5.61 -10.14 6.10
C ALA A 222 -6.24 -9.68 4.79
N VAL A 223 -6.91 -10.60 4.10
CA VAL A 223 -7.67 -10.31 2.88
C VAL A 223 -9.05 -10.91 3.02
N ILE A 224 -10.08 -10.11 2.70
CA ILE A 224 -11.47 -10.54 2.75
C ILE A 224 -12.00 -10.68 1.32
N GLY A 225 -12.46 -11.88 0.98
CA GLY A 225 -13.48 -12.13 -0.04
C GLY A 225 -14.84 -12.31 0.65
N ASP A 226 -15.96 -12.06 -0.04
CA ASP A 226 -17.34 -12.04 0.50
C ASP A 226 -17.57 -12.75 1.87
N ARG A 227 -17.27 -14.06 1.97
CA ARG A 227 -17.27 -14.84 3.23
C ARG A 227 -15.96 -15.61 3.50
N ASP A 228 -14.95 -15.39 2.68
CA ASP A 228 -13.66 -16.05 2.75
C ASP A 228 -12.65 -15.07 3.36
N ILE A 229 -12.06 -15.42 4.50
CA ILE A 229 -11.06 -14.59 5.17
C ILE A 229 -9.70 -15.27 5.02
N GLY A 230 -8.74 -14.60 4.40
CA GLY A 230 -7.37 -15.07 4.25
C GLY A 230 -6.42 -14.35 5.19
N ILE A 231 -5.89 -15.03 6.20
CA ILE A 231 -4.85 -14.49 7.09
C ILE A 231 -3.48 -14.90 6.57
N ARG A 232 -2.56 -13.94 6.50
CA ARG A 232 -1.29 -14.06 5.79
C ARG A 232 -0.12 -14.11 6.77
N LYS A 233 0.36 -15.32 7.08
CA LYS A 233 1.49 -15.47 8.03
C LYS A 233 2.79 -14.86 7.53
N GLU A 234 3.04 -14.88 6.22
CA GLU A 234 4.24 -14.24 5.66
C GLU A 234 4.20 -12.72 5.80
N ALA A 235 3.03 -12.09 5.65
CA ALA A 235 2.84 -10.67 5.94
C ALA A 235 3.05 -10.37 7.43
N CYS A 236 2.49 -11.19 8.32
CA CYS A 236 2.70 -11.07 9.77
C CYS A 236 4.19 -11.18 10.16
N ARG A 237 4.92 -12.13 9.56
CA ARG A 237 6.37 -12.24 9.75
C ARG A 237 7.10 -10.99 9.26
N LEU A 238 6.74 -10.44 8.10
CA LEU A 238 7.40 -9.23 7.62
C LEU A 238 7.12 -8.03 8.55
N ILE A 239 5.88 -7.89 9.03
CA ILE A 239 5.53 -6.85 10.02
C ILE A 239 6.38 -7.03 11.28
N PHE A 240 6.52 -8.25 11.78
CA PHE A 240 7.40 -8.56 12.90
C PHE A 240 8.85 -8.07 12.65
N GLU A 241 9.45 -8.43 11.53
CA GLU A 241 10.83 -8.03 11.22
C GLU A 241 10.97 -6.52 11.03
N MET A 242 10.10 -5.89 10.24
CA MET A 242 10.24 -4.48 9.85
C MET A 242 9.75 -3.49 10.92
N LYS A 243 8.77 -3.86 11.75
CA LYS A 243 8.17 -2.98 12.76
C LYS A 243 8.75 -3.22 14.15
N TRP A 244 8.85 -4.49 14.56
CA TRP A 244 9.13 -4.86 15.94
C TRP A 244 10.61 -5.15 16.17
N LYS A 245 11.22 -6.00 15.35
CA LYS A 245 12.64 -6.33 15.48
C LYS A 245 13.54 -5.16 15.09
N LYS A 246 13.19 -4.43 14.03
CA LYS A 246 13.93 -3.24 13.57
C LYS A 246 14.14 -2.19 14.67
N MET A 247 13.33 -2.16 15.73
CA MET A 247 13.54 -1.25 16.86
C MET A 247 14.90 -1.39 17.53
N PHE A 248 15.46 -2.60 17.55
CA PHE A 248 16.78 -2.86 18.12
C PHE A 248 17.92 -2.42 17.21
N ASP A 249 17.64 -2.24 15.92
CA ASP A 249 18.61 -1.85 14.89
C ASP A 249 18.60 -0.35 14.61
N TYR A 250 17.78 0.43 15.31
CA TYR A 250 17.77 1.89 15.15
C TYR A 250 19.11 2.48 15.57
N SER A 251 19.69 3.25 14.65
CA SER A 251 20.81 4.14 14.96
C SER A 251 20.42 5.18 16.01
N GLU A 252 21.38 5.76 16.70
CA GLU A 252 21.12 6.84 17.67
C GLU A 252 20.44 8.05 17.02
N ARG A 253 20.68 8.29 15.72
CA ARG A 253 19.99 9.32 14.94
C ARG A 253 18.52 9.00 14.70
N GLU A 254 18.21 7.76 14.33
CA GLU A 254 16.82 7.33 14.16
C GLU A 254 16.06 7.43 15.48
N LYS A 255 16.67 6.97 16.58
CA LYS A 255 16.12 7.12 17.94
C LYS A 255 15.88 8.59 18.29
N ALA A 256 16.87 9.46 18.06
CA ALA A 256 16.76 10.90 18.30
C ALA A 256 15.59 11.50 17.51
N LYS A 257 15.50 11.23 16.20
CA LYS A 257 14.43 11.72 15.33
C LYS A 257 13.05 11.25 15.79
N MET A 258 12.93 9.99 16.19
CA MET A 258 11.68 9.42 16.68
C MET A 258 11.29 10.01 18.03
N TYR A 259 12.21 10.10 18.98
CA TYR A 259 11.88 10.60 20.33
C TYR A 259 11.70 12.11 20.40
N ASN A 260 12.31 12.88 19.50
CA ASN A 260 12.09 14.33 19.45
C ASN A 260 10.75 14.69 18.77
N ASN A 261 10.17 13.80 17.94
CA ASN A 261 8.79 13.97 17.47
C ASN A 261 7.81 13.42 18.48
N GLU A 262 6.87 14.23 18.93
CA GLU A 262 5.95 13.82 19.99
C GLU A 262 5.14 12.56 19.65
N ALA A 263 4.57 12.49 18.44
CA ALA A 263 3.78 11.34 18.00
C ALA A 263 4.65 10.10 17.77
N GLY A 264 5.84 10.29 17.19
CA GLY A 264 6.84 9.24 17.00
C GLY A 264 7.34 8.68 18.32
N ASN A 265 7.58 9.55 19.32
CA ASN A 265 8.00 9.17 20.66
C ASN A 265 6.95 8.28 21.31
N ILE A 266 5.69 8.71 21.29
CA ILE A 266 4.59 7.91 21.85
C ILE A 266 4.49 6.56 21.14
N ARG A 267 4.55 6.54 19.81
CA ARG A 267 4.52 5.29 19.04
C ARG A 267 5.62 4.32 19.47
N GLU A 268 6.86 4.80 19.54
CA GLU A 268 7.99 3.95 19.93
C GLU A 268 7.87 3.50 21.39
N MET A 269 7.36 4.35 22.28
CA MET A 269 7.13 3.99 23.67
C MET A 269 6.01 2.95 23.84
N ILE A 270 4.94 2.98 23.03
CA ILE A 270 3.94 1.90 22.98
C ILE A 270 4.62 0.58 22.66
N LYS A 271 5.50 0.56 21.65
CA LYS A 271 6.22 -0.66 21.29
C LYS A 271 7.18 -1.11 22.38
N VAL A 272 7.89 -0.19 23.04
CA VAL A 272 8.75 -0.52 24.20
C VAL A 272 7.91 -1.19 25.29
N LYS A 273 6.73 -0.64 25.64
CA LYS A 273 5.85 -1.25 26.66
C LYS A 273 5.29 -2.61 26.21
N ALA A 274 4.96 -2.75 24.94
CA ALA A 274 4.59 -4.05 24.40
C ALA A 274 5.74 -5.06 24.57
N LEU A 275 6.96 -4.75 24.14
CA LEU A 275 8.13 -5.62 24.27
C LEU A 275 8.48 -5.91 25.75
N ASP A 276 8.33 -4.93 26.64
CA ASP A 276 8.45 -5.10 28.09
C ASP A 276 7.48 -6.15 28.61
N SER A 277 6.22 -6.15 28.14
CA SER A 277 5.20 -7.13 28.54
C SER A 277 5.45 -8.54 27.97
N TYR A 278 6.32 -8.66 26.97
CA TYR A 278 6.89 -9.94 26.52
C TYR A 278 8.22 -10.25 27.21
N ASP A 279 8.69 -9.53 28.22
CA ASP A 279 10.03 -9.67 28.82
C ASP A 279 11.15 -9.67 27.77
N VAL A 280 11.09 -8.76 26.81
CA VAL A 280 12.10 -8.63 25.73
C VAL A 280 12.92 -7.35 25.93
N ARG A 281 14.24 -7.48 25.88
CA ARG A 281 15.23 -6.40 25.99
C ARG A 281 16.21 -6.36 24.82
N SER A 282 16.20 -7.38 23.97
CA SER A 282 17.12 -7.53 22.83
C SER A 282 16.43 -8.16 21.62
N ALA A 283 17.06 -8.04 20.45
CA ALA A 283 16.58 -8.66 19.22
C ALA A 283 16.57 -10.20 19.32
N GLU A 284 17.56 -10.78 19.99
CA GLU A 284 17.69 -12.22 20.20
C GLU A 284 16.56 -12.78 21.08
N GLU A 285 16.22 -12.08 22.16
CA GLU A 285 15.08 -12.44 23.02
C GLU A 285 13.76 -12.31 22.28
N LEU A 286 13.61 -11.29 21.42
CA LEU A 286 12.42 -11.14 20.58
C LEU A 286 12.30 -12.30 19.59
N GLU A 287 13.40 -12.67 18.92
CA GLU A 287 13.42 -13.79 17.98
C GLU A 287 13.05 -15.11 18.68
N ALA A 288 13.52 -15.33 19.91
CA ALA A 288 13.15 -16.49 20.72
C ALA A 288 11.65 -16.53 21.05
N LYS A 289 10.96 -15.38 21.08
CA LYS A 289 9.51 -15.24 21.31
C LYS A 289 8.70 -15.03 20.02
N LYS A 290 9.32 -15.08 18.84
CA LYS A 290 8.69 -14.80 17.54
C LYS A 290 7.39 -15.57 17.31
N GLY A 291 7.38 -16.88 17.61
CA GLY A 291 6.18 -17.72 17.44
C GLY A 291 5.00 -17.24 18.27
N LEU A 292 5.23 -17.00 19.57
CA LEU A 292 4.22 -16.48 20.49
C LEU A 292 3.69 -15.11 20.03
N PHE A 293 4.59 -14.18 19.73
CA PHE A 293 4.24 -12.83 19.31
C PHE A 293 3.36 -12.82 18.05
N ILE A 294 3.77 -13.59 17.04
CA ILE A 294 3.03 -13.68 15.77
C ILE A 294 1.68 -14.35 15.98
N ASP A 295 1.59 -15.40 16.80
CA ASP A 295 0.32 -16.07 17.08
C ASP A 295 -0.67 -15.14 17.81
N GLU A 296 -0.20 -14.36 18.79
CA GLU A 296 -1.02 -13.37 19.51
C GLU A 296 -1.46 -12.20 18.61
N MET A 297 -0.59 -11.72 17.72
CA MET A 297 -0.93 -10.71 16.70
C MET A 297 -1.98 -11.24 15.71
N ILE A 298 -1.78 -12.46 15.19
CA ILE A 298 -2.74 -13.14 14.29
C ILE A 298 -4.09 -13.32 14.97
N GLU A 299 -4.10 -13.68 16.25
CA GLU A 299 -5.34 -13.85 17.01
C GLU A 299 -6.13 -12.54 17.06
N GLY A 300 -5.48 -11.40 17.31
CA GLY A 300 -6.12 -10.07 17.23
C GLY A 300 -6.73 -9.80 15.85
N ILE A 301 -5.94 -9.99 14.77
CA ILE A 301 -6.39 -9.78 13.39
C ILE A 301 -7.59 -10.67 13.06
N VAL A 302 -7.55 -11.96 13.41
CA VAL A 302 -8.64 -12.91 13.14
C VAL A 302 -9.96 -12.43 13.75
N TRP A 303 -9.93 -11.91 14.99
CA TRP A 303 -11.15 -11.42 15.63
C TRP A 303 -11.62 -10.08 15.05
N HIS A 304 -10.71 -9.22 14.61
CA HIS A 304 -11.05 -8.00 13.87
C HIS A 304 -11.85 -8.33 12.59
N GLU A 305 -11.37 -9.28 11.79
CA GLU A 305 -12.05 -9.71 10.57
C GLU A 305 -13.45 -10.32 10.84
N PHE A 306 -13.58 -11.06 11.95
CA PHE A 306 -14.90 -11.54 12.37
C PHE A 306 -15.81 -10.40 12.85
N GLY A 307 -15.26 -9.35 13.46
CA GLY A 307 -15.98 -8.14 13.83
C GLY A 307 -16.68 -7.49 12.64
N HIS A 308 -15.96 -7.30 11.52
CA HIS A 308 -16.61 -6.84 10.28
C HIS A 308 -17.78 -7.73 9.86
N GLY A 309 -17.62 -9.05 10.03
CA GLY A 309 -18.68 -10.01 9.75
C GLY A 309 -19.95 -9.77 10.56
N ILE A 310 -19.81 -9.54 11.87
CA ILE A 310 -20.91 -9.26 12.81
C ILE A 310 -21.57 -7.93 12.45
N PHE A 311 -20.79 -6.87 12.37
CA PHE A 311 -21.30 -5.53 12.11
C PHE A 311 -22.11 -5.48 10.79
N PHE A 312 -21.56 -6.00 9.69
CA PHE A 312 -22.22 -5.90 8.38
C PHE A 312 -23.33 -6.93 8.14
N ASN A 313 -23.34 -8.09 8.80
CA ASN A 313 -24.31 -9.16 8.51
C ASN A 313 -25.30 -9.45 9.64
N GLU A 314 -25.00 -9.06 10.88
CA GLU A 314 -25.82 -9.36 12.05
C GLU A 314 -26.41 -8.10 12.70
N GLU A 315 -25.66 -7.00 12.79
CA GLU A 315 -26.13 -5.76 13.45
C GLU A 315 -26.86 -4.78 12.53
N LEU A 316 -26.52 -4.78 11.24
CA LEU A 316 -27.13 -3.94 10.21
C LEU A 316 -28.06 -4.76 9.31
N ASP A 317 -29.18 -4.16 8.92
CA ASP A 317 -29.96 -4.69 7.81
C ASP A 317 -29.17 -4.55 6.49
N ILE A 318 -29.54 -5.34 5.48
CA ILE A 318 -28.78 -5.43 4.24
C ILE A 318 -28.69 -4.11 3.46
N GLU A 319 -29.70 -3.23 3.56
CA GLU A 319 -29.67 -1.93 2.88
C GLU A 319 -28.69 -1.00 3.58
N THR A 320 -28.78 -0.90 4.90
CA THR A 320 -27.87 -0.08 5.71
C THR A 320 -26.43 -0.57 5.57
N ALA A 321 -26.19 -1.87 5.60
CA ALA A 321 -24.86 -2.46 5.40
C ALA A 321 -24.30 -2.17 4.00
N ALA A 322 -25.14 -2.27 2.95
CA ALA A 322 -24.73 -1.97 1.58
C ALA A 322 -24.38 -0.49 1.38
N LEU A 323 -25.22 0.38 1.94
CA LEU A 323 -25.04 1.82 1.89
C LEU A 323 -23.77 2.23 2.65
N SER A 324 -23.60 1.70 3.86
CA SER A 324 -22.40 1.81 4.71
C SER A 324 -21.13 1.42 3.92
N LYS A 325 -21.06 0.23 3.31
CA LYS A 325 -19.91 -0.16 2.48
C LYS A 325 -19.68 0.74 1.27
N ALA A 326 -20.74 1.31 0.68
CA ALA A 326 -20.63 2.21 -0.46
C ALA A 326 -19.98 3.57 -0.10
N PHE A 327 -19.86 3.92 1.19
CA PHE A 327 -19.13 5.11 1.62
C PHE A 327 -17.65 5.12 1.24
N ASN A 328 -17.06 3.95 0.96
CA ASN A 328 -15.70 3.85 0.41
C ASN A 328 -15.54 4.63 -0.91
N PHE A 329 -16.65 4.95 -1.59
CA PHE A 329 -16.64 5.85 -2.75
C PHE A 329 -16.08 7.25 -2.43
N PHE A 330 -16.30 7.75 -1.22
CA PHE A 330 -15.85 9.08 -0.79
C PHE A 330 -14.39 9.10 -0.31
N GLY A 331 -13.67 7.98 -0.48
CA GLY A 331 -12.34 7.79 0.10
C GLY A 331 -12.41 7.60 1.61
N GLU A 332 -11.31 7.89 2.30
CA GLU A 332 -11.29 7.87 3.75
C GLU A 332 -12.22 8.94 4.34
N ASN A 333 -13.09 8.50 5.26
CA ASN A 333 -14.06 9.36 5.92
C ASN A 333 -14.51 8.73 7.24
N ILE A 334 -15.20 9.52 8.06
CA ILE A 334 -15.63 9.11 9.41
C ILE A 334 -16.49 7.84 9.45
N VAL A 335 -17.29 7.56 8.41
CA VAL A 335 -18.10 6.33 8.34
C VAL A 335 -17.20 5.12 8.16
N GLY A 336 -16.19 5.21 7.28
CA GLY A 336 -15.16 4.17 7.13
C GLY A 336 -14.43 3.89 8.44
N ILE A 337 -14.02 4.94 9.16
CA ILE A 337 -13.34 4.81 10.46
C ILE A 337 -14.26 4.17 11.51
N LEU A 338 -15.54 4.57 11.54
CA LEU A 338 -16.53 3.95 12.41
C LEU A 338 -16.70 2.45 12.12
N HIS A 339 -16.54 1.99 10.87
CA HIS A 339 -16.58 0.55 10.57
C HIS A 339 -15.41 -0.21 11.20
N GLU A 340 -14.21 0.37 11.19
CA GLU A 340 -13.04 -0.22 11.85
C GLU A 340 -13.24 -0.27 13.37
N VAL A 341 -13.74 0.82 13.96
CA VAL A 341 -14.06 0.87 15.40
C VAL A 341 -15.15 -0.16 15.75
N LEU A 342 -16.22 -0.23 14.96
CA LEU A 342 -17.33 -1.16 15.22
C LEU A 342 -16.93 -2.62 14.99
N ALA A 343 -15.99 -2.91 14.08
CA ALA A 343 -15.41 -4.24 13.96
C ALA A 343 -14.64 -4.62 15.23
N ASP A 344 -13.84 -3.68 15.76
CA ASP A 344 -13.04 -3.92 16.96
C ASP A 344 -13.89 -4.09 18.24
N TRP A 345 -14.96 -3.30 18.32
CA TRP A 345 -15.92 -3.26 19.41
C TRP A 345 -17.20 -4.03 19.09
N SER A 346 -17.18 -4.97 18.14
CA SER A 346 -18.38 -5.76 17.81
C SER A 346 -18.84 -6.58 19.01
N ILE A 347 -20.14 -6.51 19.29
CA ILE A 347 -20.74 -7.26 20.40
C ILE A 347 -20.56 -8.76 20.21
N ARG A 348 -20.55 -9.47 21.33
CA ARG A 348 -20.55 -10.93 21.29
C ARG A 348 -21.89 -11.43 20.79
N THR A 349 -21.87 -12.25 19.75
CA THR A 349 -23.01 -13.10 19.38
C THR A 349 -22.79 -14.50 19.93
N GLU A 350 -23.71 -15.43 19.70
CA GLU A 350 -23.50 -16.82 20.10
C GLU A 350 -22.22 -17.42 19.46
N LYS A 351 -21.76 -16.84 18.35
CA LYS A 351 -20.83 -17.45 17.41
C LYS A 351 -19.54 -16.66 17.20
N LEU A 352 -19.63 -15.33 17.17
CA LEU A 352 -18.53 -14.44 16.82
C LEU A 352 -18.43 -13.29 17.84
N LYS A 353 -17.31 -12.57 17.81
CA LYS A 353 -17.05 -11.37 18.61
C LYS A 353 -15.94 -10.54 17.96
N GLY A 354 -15.86 -9.26 18.30
CA GLY A 354 -14.71 -8.41 18.00
C GLY A 354 -13.49 -8.69 18.89
N PRO A 355 -12.30 -8.14 18.55
CA PRO A 355 -11.06 -8.30 19.30
C PRO A 355 -11.11 -7.73 20.70
N ILE A 356 -11.76 -6.57 20.95
CA ILE A 356 -11.82 -6.01 22.31
C ILE A 356 -12.60 -6.94 23.24
N GLN A 357 -13.75 -7.44 22.78
CA GLN A 357 -14.52 -8.45 23.49
C GLN A 357 -13.73 -9.75 23.68
N HIS A 358 -12.88 -10.11 22.72
CA HIS A 358 -11.98 -11.26 22.86
C HIS A 358 -10.93 -11.03 23.95
N PHE A 359 -10.27 -9.87 24.00
CA PHE A 359 -9.30 -9.54 25.03
C PHE A 359 -9.93 -9.54 26.43
N LEU A 360 -11.16 -9.03 26.57
CA LEU A 360 -11.93 -9.12 27.82
C LEU A 360 -12.12 -10.58 28.27
N GLU A 361 -12.48 -11.47 27.34
CA GLU A 361 -12.62 -12.89 27.67
C GLU A 361 -11.29 -13.55 28.05
N VAL A 362 -10.19 -13.21 27.37
CA VAL A 362 -8.86 -13.69 27.74
C VAL A 362 -8.49 -13.23 29.17
N ALA A 363 -8.69 -11.96 29.47
CA ALA A 363 -8.36 -11.39 30.77
C ALA A 363 -9.24 -11.90 31.91
N ILE A 364 -10.57 -11.90 31.73
CA ILE A 364 -11.53 -12.14 32.82
C ILE A 364 -11.92 -13.62 32.89
N LYS A 365 -12.31 -14.21 31.75
CA LYS A 365 -12.84 -15.59 31.72
C LYS A 365 -11.71 -16.61 31.75
N ASN A 366 -10.66 -16.42 30.96
CA ASN A 366 -9.50 -17.31 30.95
C ASN A 366 -8.48 -16.97 32.04
N ARG A 367 -8.65 -15.83 32.73
CA ARG A 367 -7.78 -15.33 33.81
C ARG A 367 -6.34 -15.10 33.37
N ASP A 368 -6.14 -14.73 32.10
CA ASP A 368 -4.82 -14.45 31.52
C ASP A 368 -4.69 -12.96 31.17
N ARG A 369 -4.58 -12.14 32.22
CA ARG A 369 -4.45 -10.69 32.08
C ARG A 369 -3.16 -10.28 31.39
N GLU A 370 -2.08 -11.06 31.57
CA GLU A 370 -0.79 -10.78 30.94
C GLU A 370 -0.89 -10.91 29.42
N LYS A 371 -1.45 -12.02 28.92
CA LYS A 371 -1.70 -12.17 27.48
C LYS A 371 -2.59 -11.06 26.94
N ALA A 372 -3.69 -10.74 27.63
CA ALA A 372 -4.59 -9.69 27.18
C ALA A 372 -3.87 -8.32 27.12
N ASN A 373 -2.99 -8.01 28.08
CA ASN A 373 -2.20 -6.76 28.06
C ASN A 373 -1.25 -6.75 26.86
N ARG A 374 -0.53 -7.86 26.60
CA ARG A 374 0.36 -7.99 25.43
C ARG A 374 -0.39 -7.74 24.12
N MET A 375 -1.53 -8.40 23.94
CA MET A 375 -2.36 -8.26 22.74
C MET A 375 -2.85 -6.82 22.55
N LEU A 376 -3.32 -6.17 23.63
CA LEU A 376 -3.87 -4.82 23.56
C LEU A 376 -2.78 -3.76 23.32
N LEU A 377 -1.55 -3.95 23.83
CA LEU A 377 -0.42 -3.07 23.54
C LEU A 377 0.07 -3.21 22.08
N VAL A 378 0.10 -4.43 21.53
CA VAL A 378 0.38 -4.65 20.10
C VAL A 378 -0.70 -3.98 19.25
N TYR A 379 -1.97 -4.17 19.61
CA TYR A 379 -3.12 -3.51 18.96
C TYR A 379 -3.02 -1.98 18.98
N MET A 380 -2.65 -1.37 20.13
CA MET A 380 -2.43 0.08 20.20
C MET A 380 -1.31 0.55 19.27
N SER A 381 -0.23 -0.23 19.14
CA SER A 381 0.86 0.09 18.22
C SER A 381 0.43 0.01 16.76
N ASP A 382 -0.45 -0.93 16.43
CA ASP A 382 -1.00 -1.09 15.07
C ASP A 382 -1.99 0.03 14.71
N ASN A 383 -2.61 0.66 15.70
CA ASN A 383 -3.57 1.76 15.52
C ASN A 383 -3.02 3.16 15.82
N TRP A 384 -1.69 3.33 15.81
CA TRP A 384 -1.03 4.64 15.98
C TRP A 384 -0.50 5.19 14.66
N PHE A 385 -1.23 6.15 14.08
CA PHE A 385 -1.01 6.72 12.75
C PHE A 385 -0.69 8.23 12.76
N LEU A 386 -0.53 8.86 13.92
CA LEU A 386 -0.31 10.31 14.07
C LEU A 386 1.11 10.79 13.70
N ASP A 387 1.88 9.97 12.99
CA ASP A 387 3.22 10.35 12.53
C ASP A 387 3.17 10.99 11.14
N TYR A 388 4.26 11.66 10.73
CA TYR A 388 4.30 12.47 9.50
C TYR A 388 3.91 11.74 8.20
N LYS A 389 3.86 10.41 8.19
CA LYS A 389 3.62 9.62 6.97
C LYS A 389 2.22 9.05 6.90
N GLU A 390 1.53 8.92 8.03
CA GLU A 390 0.25 8.19 8.11
C GLU A 390 -0.90 9.02 8.70
N GLU A 391 -0.70 10.33 8.88
CA GLU A 391 -1.69 11.28 9.42
C GLU A 391 -3.07 11.25 8.74
N PHE A 392 -3.17 10.72 7.51
CA PHE A 392 -4.46 10.50 6.86
C PHE A 392 -5.37 9.59 7.71
N LEU A 393 -4.82 8.53 8.32
CA LEU A 393 -5.48 7.63 9.28
C LEU A 393 -5.51 8.19 10.71
N GLY A 394 -5.11 9.45 10.93
CA GLY A 394 -5.00 10.05 12.26
C GLY A 394 -6.33 10.03 13.04
N SER A 395 -7.47 10.14 12.34
CA SER A 395 -8.79 10.03 12.96
C SER A 395 -9.07 8.63 13.53
N GLN A 396 -8.51 7.57 12.95
CA GLN A 396 -8.63 6.22 13.52
C GLN A 396 -7.88 6.12 14.86
N THR A 397 -6.66 6.66 14.94
CA THR A 397 -5.92 6.77 16.21
C THR A 397 -6.67 7.61 17.23
N ASP A 398 -7.18 8.78 16.82
CA ASP A 398 -7.92 9.69 17.68
C ASP A 398 -9.13 9.00 18.33
N LEU A 399 -9.82 8.09 17.63
CA LEU A 399 -10.95 7.35 18.20
C LEU A 399 -10.48 6.11 18.99
N MET A 400 -9.79 5.19 18.34
CA MET A 400 -9.47 3.88 18.93
C MET A 400 -8.61 3.97 20.18
N ILE A 401 -7.56 4.79 20.14
CA ILE A 401 -6.63 4.90 21.27
C ILE A 401 -7.25 5.74 22.39
N SER A 402 -7.98 6.80 22.07
CA SER A 402 -8.64 7.63 23.08
C SER A 402 -9.74 6.89 23.83
N ILE A 403 -10.43 5.94 23.20
CA ILE A 403 -11.38 5.05 23.88
C ILE A 403 -10.63 4.19 24.93
N LEU A 404 -9.43 3.71 24.60
CA LEU A 404 -8.66 2.82 25.49
C LEU A 404 -7.96 3.56 26.64
N CYS A 405 -7.56 4.82 26.44
CA CYS A 405 -6.77 5.58 27.42
C CYS A 405 -7.36 5.64 28.84
N PRO A 406 -8.68 5.84 29.05
CA PRO A 406 -9.29 5.85 30.38
C PRO A 406 -9.14 4.54 31.16
N PHE A 407 -8.94 3.43 30.46
CA PHE A 407 -8.79 2.10 31.05
C PHE A 407 -7.34 1.70 31.30
N LEU A 408 -6.38 2.49 30.78
CA LEU A 408 -4.96 2.25 30.89
C LEU A 408 -4.39 2.88 32.16
N SER A 409 -3.68 2.11 32.97
CA SER A 409 -3.02 2.55 34.19
C SER A 409 -1.60 3.07 33.93
N ASN A 410 -1.00 3.74 34.91
CA ASN A 410 0.36 4.30 34.79
C ASN A 410 1.45 3.22 34.69
N ASP A 411 1.15 2.00 35.13
CA ASP A 411 1.98 0.80 34.97
C ASP A 411 1.66 0.04 33.67
N TYR A 412 1.06 0.72 32.68
CA TYR A 412 0.68 0.18 31.36
C TYR A 412 -0.23 -1.07 31.39
N THR A 413 -0.87 -1.36 32.52
CA THR A 413 -1.89 -2.40 32.63
C THR A 413 -3.30 -1.87 32.37
N PHE A 414 -4.18 -2.72 31.83
CA PHE A 414 -5.56 -2.35 31.55
C PHE A 414 -6.53 -2.81 32.65
N ASN A 415 -7.50 -1.95 32.95
CA ASN A 415 -8.63 -2.28 33.80
C ASN A 415 -9.77 -2.93 32.97
N TYR A 416 -9.70 -4.24 32.80
CA TYR A 416 -10.67 -5.01 32.01
C TYR A 416 -12.09 -4.99 32.58
N GLU A 417 -12.23 -4.88 33.90
CA GLU A 417 -13.56 -4.74 34.51
C GLU A 417 -14.24 -3.45 34.04
N LYS A 418 -13.53 -2.32 34.06
CA LYS A 418 -14.08 -1.05 33.55
C LYS A 418 -14.34 -1.07 32.05
N ILE A 419 -13.48 -1.73 31.26
CA ILE A 419 -13.73 -1.89 29.82
C ILE A 419 -15.04 -2.66 29.62
N ALA A 420 -15.25 -3.75 30.37
CA ALA A 420 -16.47 -4.54 30.28
C ALA A 420 -17.71 -3.74 30.69
N ASP A 421 -17.61 -2.93 31.75
CA ASP A 421 -18.71 -2.09 32.23
C ASP A 421 -19.08 -0.98 31.23
N SER A 422 -18.13 -0.49 30.44
CA SER A 422 -18.34 0.59 29.45
C SER A 422 -18.53 0.10 28.00
N PHE A 423 -18.42 -1.21 27.76
CA PHE A 423 -18.36 -1.77 26.40
C PHE A 423 -19.61 -1.42 25.58
N ASP A 424 -20.79 -1.68 26.15
CA ASP A 424 -22.06 -1.47 25.45
C ASP A 424 -22.31 0.02 25.17
N ASP A 425 -21.94 0.91 26.09
CA ASP A 425 -22.11 2.36 25.91
C ASP A 425 -21.25 2.90 24.76
N ILE A 426 -19.99 2.45 24.68
CA ILE A 426 -19.07 2.80 23.59
C ILE A 426 -19.59 2.24 22.26
N HIS A 427 -19.93 0.95 22.22
CA HIS A 427 -20.44 0.29 21.03
C HIS A 427 -21.70 1.00 20.49
N ASN A 428 -22.69 1.23 21.37
CA ASN A 428 -23.95 1.87 21.00
C ASN A 428 -23.76 3.30 20.50
N LEU A 429 -22.86 4.09 21.12
CA LEU A 429 -22.53 5.43 20.63
C LEU A 429 -22.01 5.37 19.18
N MET A 430 -21.05 4.48 18.89
CA MET A 430 -20.46 4.37 17.55
C MET A 430 -21.48 3.88 16.52
N LEU A 431 -22.32 2.92 16.89
CA LEU A 431 -23.35 2.35 16.01
C LEU A 431 -24.43 3.39 15.69
N ASP A 432 -24.91 4.11 16.69
CA ASP A 432 -25.95 5.12 16.54
C ASP A 432 -25.45 6.30 15.70
N GLU A 433 -24.23 6.78 15.93
CA GLU A 433 -23.66 7.85 15.12
C GLU A 433 -23.41 7.39 13.67
N SER A 434 -22.94 6.15 13.45
CA SER A 434 -22.80 5.58 12.11
C SER A 434 -24.14 5.57 11.36
N LYS A 435 -25.19 4.99 11.96
CA LYS A 435 -26.54 4.93 11.38
C LYS A 435 -27.09 6.32 11.08
N LYS A 436 -26.92 7.27 12.00
CA LYS A 436 -27.39 8.65 11.84
C LYS A 436 -26.68 9.37 10.69
N ILE A 437 -25.37 9.23 10.55
CA ILE A 437 -24.60 9.84 9.46
C ILE A 437 -25.07 9.28 8.13
N ILE A 438 -25.22 7.96 8.05
CA ILE A 438 -25.72 7.24 6.87
C ILE A 438 -27.11 7.75 6.48
N GLU A 439 -28.04 7.83 7.43
CA GLU A 439 -29.42 8.29 7.21
C GLU A 439 -29.48 9.74 6.70
N ILE A 440 -28.67 10.64 7.28
CA ILE A 440 -28.64 12.04 6.85
C ILE A 440 -28.14 12.15 5.40
N ILE A 441 -27.07 11.42 5.05
CA ILE A 441 -26.47 11.50 3.73
C ILE A 441 -27.38 10.90 2.65
N ILE A 442 -28.02 9.76 2.91
CA ILE A 442 -28.98 9.21 1.93
C ILE A 442 -30.18 10.15 1.74
N ASN A 443 -30.64 10.82 2.80
CA ASN A 443 -31.67 11.85 2.69
C ASN A 443 -31.22 13.07 1.88
N MET A 444 -29.94 13.46 1.95
CA MET A 444 -29.37 14.49 1.07
C MET A 444 -29.43 14.04 -0.39
N VAL A 445 -29.07 12.79 -0.68
CA VAL A 445 -29.13 12.21 -2.04
C VAL A 445 -30.58 12.14 -2.56
N TYR A 446 -31.54 11.72 -1.73
CA TYR A 446 -32.95 11.65 -2.13
C TYR A 446 -33.59 13.02 -2.39
N LYS A 447 -33.05 14.08 -1.79
CA LYS A 447 -33.49 15.47 -2.01
C LYS A 447 -32.67 16.19 -3.08
N ALA A 448 -31.72 15.51 -3.71
CA ALA A 448 -30.82 16.10 -4.68
C ALA A 448 -31.56 16.44 -5.99
N THR A 449 -31.18 17.56 -6.61
CA THR A 449 -31.53 17.85 -8.01
C THR A 449 -30.39 17.37 -8.90
N PHE A 450 -30.68 16.55 -9.91
CA PHE A 450 -29.72 16.03 -10.88
C PHE A 450 -29.83 16.79 -12.19
N VAL A 451 -28.71 17.35 -12.66
CA VAL A 451 -28.65 18.15 -13.89
C VAL A 451 -27.96 17.35 -14.99
N ILE A 452 -28.73 16.88 -15.98
CA ILE A 452 -28.23 16.12 -17.14
C ILE A 452 -28.48 16.91 -18.41
N GLY A 453 -27.40 17.47 -18.99
CA GLY A 453 -27.52 18.40 -20.11
C GLY A 453 -28.33 19.64 -19.72
N LYS A 454 -29.49 19.84 -20.36
CA LYS A 454 -30.42 20.95 -20.07
C LYS A 454 -31.56 20.57 -19.12
N PHE A 455 -31.69 19.30 -18.77
CA PHE A 455 -32.79 18.80 -17.96
C PHE A 455 -32.40 18.78 -16.48
N ARG A 456 -33.40 19.01 -15.63
CA ARG A 456 -33.30 18.88 -14.18
C ARG A 456 -34.28 17.81 -13.75
N TYR A 457 -33.78 16.83 -13.03
CA TYR A 457 -34.54 15.71 -12.50
C TYR A 457 -34.48 15.76 -10.97
N ASP A 458 -35.59 15.47 -10.31
CA ASP A 458 -35.54 15.05 -8.91
C ASP A 458 -34.99 13.61 -8.79
N TYR A 459 -34.78 13.13 -7.57
CA TYR A 459 -34.24 11.77 -7.36
C TYR A 459 -35.15 10.69 -7.98
N LYS A 460 -36.47 10.82 -7.89
CA LYS A 460 -37.40 9.81 -8.39
C LYS A 460 -37.36 9.74 -9.91
N GLU A 461 -37.47 10.89 -10.57
CA GLU A 461 -37.36 11.02 -12.03
C GLU A 461 -35.99 10.55 -12.53
N PHE A 462 -34.93 10.86 -11.79
CA PHE A 462 -33.58 10.40 -12.08
C PHE A 462 -33.46 8.88 -11.98
N MET A 463 -34.05 8.25 -10.95
CA MET A 463 -34.01 6.80 -10.80
C MET A 463 -34.79 6.07 -11.89
N GLU A 464 -35.92 6.62 -12.38
CA GLU A 464 -36.62 6.07 -13.56
C GLU A 464 -35.76 6.12 -14.83
N TYR A 465 -34.92 7.15 -14.96
CA TYR A 465 -33.92 7.23 -16.03
C TYR A 465 -32.76 6.24 -15.80
N TYR A 466 -32.30 6.10 -14.56
CA TYR A 466 -31.22 5.21 -14.16
C TYR A 466 -31.58 3.74 -14.27
N GLU A 467 -32.80 3.31 -13.97
CA GLU A 467 -33.26 1.93 -14.15
C GLU A 467 -33.15 1.46 -15.62
N LYS A 468 -33.42 2.37 -16.57
CA LYS A 468 -33.21 2.08 -18.00
C LYS A 468 -31.73 1.90 -18.34
N TYR A 469 -30.86 2.58 -17.62
CA TYR A 469 -29.40 2.44 -17.73
C TYR A 469 -28.89 1.17 -17.02
N LEU A 470 -29.39 0.84 -15.82
CA LEU A 470 -29.05 -0.39 -15.08
C LEU A 470 -29.36 -1.64 -15.87
N LYS A 471 -30.53 -1.70 -16.53
CA LYS A 471 -30.90 -2.83 -17.42
C LYS A 471 -29.91 -3.07 -18.57
N THR A 472 -29.03 -2.11 -18.87
CA THR A 472 -27.94 -2.28 -19.85
C THR A 472 -26.62 -2.77 -19.24
N ILE A 473 -26.46 -2.67 -17.91
CA ILE A 473 -25.28 -3.10 -17.14
C ILE A 473 -25.49 -4.49 -16.49
N GLU A 474 -26.74 -4.92 -16.32
CA GLU A 474 -27.15 -6.06 -15.49
C GLU A 474 -26.75 -7.48 -15.97
N VAL A 475 -25.78 -7.64 -16.87
CA VAL A 475 -25.48 -8.95 -17.50
C VAL A 475 -24.20 -9.63 -16.98
N ASP A 476 -23.21 -8.93 -16.40
CA ASP A 476 -21.88 -9.55 -16.21
C ASP A 476 -21.49 -9.93 -14.77
N GLY A 477 -22.24 -9.52 -13.75
CA GLY A 477 -21.83 -9.70 -12.34
C GLY A 477 -22.19 -11.05 -11.71
N GLY A 478 -23.26 -11.72 -12.18
CA GLY A 478 -23.73 -12.99 -11.62
C GLY A 478 -24.28 -12.94 -10.18
N PHE A 479 -24.48 -11.76 -9.60
CA PHE A 479 -25.04 -11.57 -8.26
C PHE A 479 -26.52 -11.19 -8.35
N GLY A 480 -27.36 -11.77 -7.49
CA GLY A 480 -28.78 -11.39 -7.40
C GLY A 480 -28.94 -9.99 -6.80
N GLU A 481 -29.98 -9.27 -7.22
CA GLU A 481 -30.33 -7.90 -6.76
C GLU A 481 -30.50 -7.79 -5.22
N HIS A 482 -30.75 -8.91 -4.55
CA HIS A 482 -30.92 -8.98 -3.10
C HIS A 482 -29.62 -9.25 -2.33
N THR A 483 -28.46 -9.26 -2.98
CA THR A 483 -27.17 -9.51 -2.32
C THR A 483 -26.52 -8.22 -1.84
N LEU A 484 -25.75 -8.30 -0.74
CA LEU A 484 -25.00 -7.17 -0.18
C LEU A 484 -24.05 -6.57 -1.24
N SER A 485 -23.36 -7.41 -2.00
CA SER A 485 -22.40 -6.99 -3.03
C SER A 485 -23.05 -6.24 -4.19
N TRP A 486 -24.22 -6.70 -4.67
CA TRP A 486 -24.99 -5.98 -5.71
C TRP A 486 -25.48 -4.62 -5.17
N LYS A 487 -26.06 -4.60 -3.98
CA LYS A 487 -26.59 -3.36 -3.38
C LYS A 487 -25.48 -2.33 -3.12
N THR A 488 -24.33 -2.79 -2.64
CA THR A 488 -23.15 -1.92 -2.42
C THR A 488 -22.69 -1.29 -3.72
N ALA A 489 -22.60 -2.08 -4.81
CA ALA A 489 -22.24 -1.58 -6.13
C ALA A 489 -23.29 -0.58 -6.66
N ASN A 490 -24.57 -0.86 -6.45
CA ASN A 490 -25.66 0.04 -6.83
C ASN A 490 -25.56 1.40 -6.10
N TYR A 491 -25.40 1.40 -4.78
CA TYR A 491 -25.22 2.65 -4.02
C TYR A 491 -23.95 3.41 -4.40
N THR A 492 -22.85 2.69 -4.67
CA THR A 492 -21.61 3.29 -5.19
C THR A 492 -21.86 4.02 -6.51
N ASN A 493 -22.66 3.43 -7.41
CA ASN A 493 -23.05 4.09 -8.66
C ASN A 493 -23.95 5.30 -8.40
N ILE A 494 -24.90 5.22 -7.47
CA ILE A 494 -25.74 6.37 -7.08
C ILE A 494 -24.87 7.52 -6.55
N PHE A 495 -23.87 7.25 -5.71
CA PHE A 495 -22.93 8.28 -5.25
C PHE A 495 -22.08 8.86 -6.37
N LYS A 496 -21.60 8.03 -7.30
CA LYS A 496 -20.92 8.48 -8.51
C LYS A 496 -21.78 9.43 -9.35
N LEU A 497 -23.04 9.07 -9.56
CA LEU A 497 -23.99 9.90 -10.30
C LEU A 497 -24.33 11.19 -9.56
N THR A 498 -24.40 11.15 -8.23
CA THR A 498 -24.55 12.33 -7.38
C THR A 498 -23.36 13.28 -7.56
N ARG A 499 -22.12 12.77 -7.58
CA ARG A 499 -20.92 13.57 -7.88
C ARG A 499 -20.97 14.19 -9.28
N ASP A 500 -21.37 13.41 -10.27
CA ASP A 500 -21.30 13.82 -11.68
C ASP A 500 -22.42 14.80 -12.06
N TYR A 501 -23.63 14.60 -11.52
CA TYR A 501 -24.85 15.32 -11.91
C TYR A 501 -25.50 16.18 -10.81
N SER A 502 -25.07 16.07 -9.54
CA SER A 502 -25.55 16.90 -8.42
C SER A 502 -24.38 17.42 -7.57
N LYS A 503 -23.47 18.16 -8.22
CA LYS A 503 -22.21 18.64 -7.62
C LYS A 503 -22.37 19.41 -6.30
N ASP A 504 -23.43 20.21 -6.16
CA ASP A 504 -23.73 20.95 -4.93
C ASP A 504 -24.06 20.00 -3.77
N THR A 505 -24.92 19.00 -4.00
CA THR A 505 -25.23 17.96 -3.02
C THR A 505 -23.98 17.18 -2.64
N TYR A 506 -23.16 16.79 -3.63
CA TYR A 506 -21.91 16.08 -3.37
C TYR A 506 -20.96 16.90 -2.49
N ALA A 507 -20.80 18.20 -2.76
CA ALA A 507 -19.97 19.08 -1.93
C ALA A 507 -20.51 19.20 -0.49
N LYS A 508 -21.84 19.27 -0.32
CA LYS A 508 -22.49 19.27 1.01
C LYS A 508 -22.24 17.97 1.76
N ILE A 509 -22.31 16.82 1.09
CA ILE A 509 -21.99 15.51 1.70
C ILE A 509 -20.54 15.47 2.17
N MET A 510 -19.59 15.90 1.35
CA MET A 510 -18.16 15.92 1.71
C MET A 510 -17.87 16.84 2.91
N ASN A 511 -18.51 18.01 2.97
CA ASN A 511 -18.37 18.91 4.12
C ASN A 511 -19.00 18.31 5.38
N PHE A 512 -20.20 17.74 5.24
CA PHE A 512 -20.89 17.09 6.36
C PHE A 512 -20.04 15.95 6.95
N LEU A 513 -19.46 15.07 6.13
CA LEU A 513 -18.57 14.00 6.60
C LEU A 513 -17.37 14.52 7.42
N LYS A 514 -16.77 15.64 6.99
CA LYS A 514 -15.67 16.29 7.73
C LYS A 514 -16.14 16.89 9.05
N ASP A 515 -17.31 17.53 9.06
CA ASP A 515 -17.87 18.11 10.27
C ASP A 515 -18.24 17.01 11.29
N GLN A 516 -18.72 15.86 10.82
CA GLN A 516 -19.07 14.73 11.69
C GLN A 516 -17.87 14.07 12.37
N ASP A 517 -16.68 14.08 11.76
CA ASP A 517 -15.44 13.65 12.43
C ASP A 517 -15.19 14.46 13.71
N ILE A 518 -15.29 15.79 13.63
CA ILE A 518 -15.10 16.70 14.77
C ILE A 518 -16.20 16.49 15.82
N VAL A 519 -17.46 16.37 15.37
CA VAL A 519 -18.61 16.17 16.27
C VAL A 519 -18.50 14.86 17.05
N LEU A 520 -18.11 13.77 16.38
CA LEU A 520 -17.96 12.46 17.02
C LEU A 520 -16.84 12.49 18.06
N LYS A 521 -15.68 13.04 17.72
CA LYS A 521 -14.53 13.16 18.64
C LYS A 521 -14.91 13.94 19.91
N LYS A 522 -15.70 15.00 19.77
CA LYS A 522 -16.22 15.75 20.93
C LYS A 522 -17.17 14.92 21.79
N LYS A 523 -18.13 14.20 21.19
CA LYS A 523 -19.05 13.31 21.92
C LYS A 523 -18.32 12.20 22.65
N LEU A 524 -17.31 11.62 22.01
CA LEU A 524 -16.48 10.60 22.63
C LEU A 524 -15.75 11.15 23.86
N LEU A 525 -15.15 12.34 23.76
CA LEU A 525 -14.49 12.98 24.89
C LEU A 525 -15.47 13.26 26.06
N GLU A 526 -16.69 13.71 25.74
CA GLU A 526 -17.77 13.92 26.71
C GLU A 526 -18.22 12.61 27.39
N LEU A 527 -18.34 11.51 26.63
CA LEU A 527 -18.68 10.19 27.15
C LEU A 527 -17.60 9.69 28.12
N MET A 528 -16.32 9.84 27.74
CA MET A 528 -15.24 9.25 28.51
C MET A 528 -14.95 10.03 29.80
N LEU A 529 -15.05 11.37 29.81
CA LEU A 529 -14.57 12.19 30.94
C LEU A 529 -15.29 13.55 31.05
N SER A 530 -16.55 13.56 31.51
CA SER A 530 -17.41 14.76 31.61
C SER A 530 -16.76 16.00 32.25
N GLU A 531 -15.91 15.85 33.27
CA GLU A 531 -15.21 16.99 33.92
C GLU A 531 -13.94 17.44 33.18
N ARG A 532 -13.25 16.56 32.44
CA ARG A 532 -12.01 16.88 31.71
C ARG A 532 -12.26 17.31 30.27
N ALA A 533 -13.40 16.96 29.66
CA ALA A 533 -13.75 17.42 28.31
C ALA A 533 -13.73 18.95 28.17
N ALA A 534 -14.09 19.67 29.24
CA ALA A 534 -14.03 21.12 29.30
C ALA A 534 -12.58 21.67 29.28
N LYS A 535 -11.60 20.93 29.84
CA LYS A 535 -10.18 21.33 29.88
C LYS A 535 -9.60 21.45 28.46
N TYR A 536 -9.94 20.50 27.60
CA TYR A 536 -9.38 20.38 26.24
C TYR A 536 -10.23 21.08 25.17
N ASN A 537 -11.29 21.80 25.55
CA ASN A 537 -12.19 22.48 24.61
C ASN A 537 -12.73 21.57 23.47
N GLY A 538 -12.88 20.27 23.74
CA GLY A 538 -13.30 19.28 22.74
C GLY A 538 -12.19 18.75 21.82
N ASP A 539 -10.92 19.10 22.03
CA ASP A 539 -9.79 18.55 21.29
C ASP A 539 -9.37 17.18 21.87
N ILE A 540 -9.82 16.12 21.21
CA ILE A 540 -9.50 14.74 21.61
C ILE A 540 -8.02 14.41 21.45
N ARG A 541 -7.32 15.09 20.53
CA ARG A 541 -5.92 14.81 20.24
C ARG A 541 -5.05 15.38 21.34
N GLU A 542 -5.27 16.64 21.72
CA GLU A 542 -4.58 17.23 22.87
C GLU A 542 -4.77 16.37 24.13
N TYR A 543 -6.00 15.90 24.38
CA TYR A 543 -6.30 14.95 25.44
C TYR A 543 -5.47 13.66 25.33
N LEU A 544 -5.47 13.03 24.16
CA LEU A 544 -4.74 11.78 23.91
C LEU A 544 -3.24 11.94 24.21
N PHE A 545 -2.61 12.96 23.66
CA PHE A 545 -1.18 13.20 23.86
C PHE A 545 -0.82 13.44 25.33
N GLU A 546 -1.60 14.26 26.05
CA GLU A 546 -1.39 14.44 27.49
C GLU A 546 -1.56 13.14 28.27
N GLN A 547 -2.60 12.34 27.97
CA GLN A 547 -2.80 11.06 28.66
C GLN A 547 -1.67 10.07 28.41
N MET A 548 -1.15 10.00 27.18
CA MET A 548 -0.04 9.12 26.86
C MET A 548 1.24 9.54 27.59
N LYS A 549 1.48 10.85 27.74
CA LYS A 549 2.58 11.37 28.58
C LYS A 549 2.40 11.01 30.06
N GLU A 550 1.22 11.28 30.62
CA GLU A 550 0.91 10.96 32.02
C GLU A 550 1.09 9.46 32.33
N LYS A 551 0.79 8.59 31.37
CA LYS A 551 0.88 7.12 31.49
C LYS A 551 2.24 6.55 31.10
N SER A 552 3.29 7.38 31.04
CA SER A 552 4.67 6.94 30.75
C SER A 552 4.86 6.31 29.36
N PHE A 553 4.00 6.65 28.39
CA PHE A 553 4.21 6.38 26.97
C PHE A 553 4.93 7.53 26.28
N TYR A 554 5.71 8.29 27.03
CA TYR A 554 6.53 9.36 26.49
C TYR A 554 7.88 9.32 27.19
N LYS A 555 8.94 9.32 26.40
CA LYS A 555 10.30 9.45 26.91
C LYS A 555 10.65 10.92 26.91
N ASP A 556 10.81 11.51 28.10
CA ASP A 556 11.52 12.79 28.22
C ASP A 556 12.96 12.56 27.77
N VAL A 557 13.22 12.86 26.52
CA VAL A 557 14.57 12.99 26.02
C VAL A 557 15.08 14.30 26.60
N ASN A 558 16.20 14.26 27.33
CA ASN A 558 16.99 15.49 27.45
C ASN A 558 17.17 15.98 26.02
N SER A 559 16.60 17.14 25.71
CA SER A 559 16.65 17.69 24.36
C SER A 559 18.09 17.58 23.91
N LEU A 560 18.33 16.85 22.81
CA LEU A 560 19.65 16.83 22.21
C LEU A 560 20.06 18.30 22.13
N SER A 561 21.18 18.64 22.77
CA SER A 561 21.62 20.02 22.74
C SER A 561 21.81 20.39 21.28
N ALA A 562 21.58 21.65 20.91
CA ALA A 562 21.77 22.07 19.53
C ALA A 562 23.19 21.71 19.03
N MET A 563 24.17 21.64 19.94
CA MET A 563 25.53 21.16 19.70
C MET A 563 25.64 19.66 19.40
N ASP A 564 24.94 18.82 20.17
CA ASP A 564 24.94 17.38 19.90
C ASP A 564 24.20 17.08 18.59
N GLY A 565 23.10 17.79 18.33
CA GLY A 565 22.35 17.70 17.07
C GLY A 565 23.18 18.09 15.86
N ILE A 566 23.93 19.21 15.91
CA ILE A 566 24.78 19.62 14.79
C ILE A 566 25.98 18.69 14.61
N LYS A 567 26.54 18.15 15.70
CA LYS A 567 27.63 17.16 15.62
C LYS A 567 27.16 15.90 14.89
N MET A 568 25.99 15.37 15.24
CA MET A 568 25.37 14.23 14.57
C MET A 568 25.09 14.51 13.09
N ALA A 569 24.62 15.73 12.77
CA ALA A 569 24.40 16.13 11.39
C ALA A 569 25.69 16.15 10.55
N LEU A 570 26.79 16.65 11.11
CA LEU A 570 28.08 16.70 10.42
C LEU A 570 28.68 15.32 10.18
N ASP A 571 28.53 14.42 11.16
CA ASP A 571 28.92 13.02 11.05
C ASP A 571 28.21 12.32 9.88
N GLU A 572 26.91 12.56 9.74
CA GLU A 572 26.10 11.99 8.67
C GLU A 572 26.49 12.51 7.28
N ILE A 573 26.72 13.81 7.16
CA ILE A 573 27.08 14.44 5.88
C ILE A 573 28.50 14.00 5.43
N GLY A 574 29.25 13.32 6.30
CA GLY A 574 30.61 12.86 6.01
C GLY A 574 31.61 14.01 5.96
N VAL A 575 31.39 15.05 6.76
CA VAL A 575 32.28 16.22 6.82
C VAL A 575 33.61 15.80 7.43
N PHE A 576 34.72 16.15 6.76
CA PHE A 576 36.06 15.89 7.29
C PHE A 576 36.25 16.53 8.68
N GLU A 577 36.92 15.83 9.60
CA GLU A 577 37.09 16.27 11.00
C GLU A 577 37.59 17.72 11.14
N ILE A 578 38.54 18.14 10.32
CA ILE A 578 39.07 19.52 10.32
C ILE A 578 37.97 20.55 10.00
N GLU A 579 37.05 20.22 9.10
CA GLU A 579 35.97 21.12 8.69
C GLU A 579 34.78 21.04 9.67
N LYS A 580 34.57 19.87 10.27
CA LYS A 580 33.61 19.63 11.36
C LYS A 580 33.96 20.43 12.60
N GLU A 581 35.23 20.47 13.01
CA GLU A 581 35.70 21.29 14.14
C GLU A 581 35.42 22.79 13.89
N LYS A 582 35.71 23.30 12.69
CA LYS A 582 35.41 24.70 12.32
C LYS A 582 33.92 25.01 12.34
N ILE A 583 33.08 24.09 11.84
CA ILE A 583 31.63 24.27 11.84
C ILE A 583 31.07 24.23 13.27
N LEU A 584 31.55 23.30 14.10
CA LEU A 584 31.16 23.22 15.51
C LEU A 584 31.58 24.47 16.29
N GLU A 585 32.81 24.93 16.12
CA GLU A 585 33.31 26.17 16.74
C GLU A 585 32.48 27.39 16.30
N ARG A 586 32.25 27.52 15.00
CA ARG A 586 31.41 28.60 14.45
C ARG A 586 29.98 28.55 14.98
N PHE A 587 29.38 27.36 15.06
CA PHE A 587 28.03 27.21 15.57
C PHE A 587 27.96 27.52 17.07
N GLN A 588 28.94 27.07 17.86
CA GLN A 588 29.06 27.41 19.28
C GLN A 588 29.16 28.93 19.49
N ASN A 589 30.01 29.61 18.70
CA ASN A 589 30.15 31.06 18.80
C ASN A 589 28.85 31.81 18.47
N ILE A 590 28.08 31.32 17.50
CA ILE A 590 26.76 31.87 17.16
C ILE A 590 25.75 31.61 18.28
N TYR A 591 25.71 30.37 18.79
CA TYR A 591 24.81 29.96 19.86
C TYR A 591 25.03 30.73 21.16
N GLU A 592 26.28 31.02 21.50
CA GLU A 592 26.67 31.83 22.66
C GLU A 592 26.53 33.34 22.44
N GLY A 593 26.09 33.78 21.26
CA GLY A 593 25.97 35.19 20.89
C GLY A 593 27.30 35.93 20.73
N LYS A 594 28.43 35.20 20.67
CA LYS A 594 29.78 35.74 20.43
C LYS A 594 29.96 36.16 18.97
N ASP A 595 29.37 35.40 18.06
CA ASP A 595 29.29 35.72 16.63
C ASP A 595 27.86 36.09 16.26
N LYS A 596 27.70 37.20 15.52
CA LYS A 596 26.41 37.51 14.89
C LYS A 596 26.32 36.74 13.59
N TYR A 597 25.35 35.83 13.51
CA TYR A 597 25.01 35.20 12.24
C TYR A 597 24.08 36.09 11.44
N ASN A 598 24.66 36.98 10.63
CA ASN A 598 23.93 37.60 9.54
C ASN A 598 23.97 36.63 8.37
N VAL A 599 22.81 36.09 7.96
CA VAL A 599 22.71 35.35 6.70
C VAL A 599 23.02 36.33 5.59
N THR A 600 24.28 36.34 5.17
CA THR A 600 24.75 37.13 4.04
C THR A 600 24.80 36.13 2.89
N VAL A 601 23.92 36.31 1.91
CA VAL A 601 23.92 35.50 0.69
C VAL A 601 25.25 35.76 -0.01
N ASN A 602 26.15 34.78 0.02
CA ASN A 602 27.32 34.80 -0.84
C ASN A 602 26.90 34.14 -2.16
N TYR A 603 27.02 34.86 -3.26
CA TYR A 603 26.58 34.43 -4.59
C TYR A 603 27.54 33.43 -5.24
N ASP A 604 28.59 33.02 -4.53
CA ASP A 604 29.52 32.01 -5.02
C ASP A 604 28.97 30.62 -4.67
N ASP A 605 28.65 29.88 -5.73
CA ASP A 605 28.19 28.50 -5.89
C ASP A 605 29.02 27.44 -5.12
N SER A 606 29.21 27.60 -3.81
CA SER A 606 29.91 26.65 -2.96
C SER A 606 28.97 26.01 -1.93
N PHE A 607 28.94 24.68 -1.92
CA PHE A 607 28.16 23.87 -0.99
C PHE A 607 28.55 24.21 0.47
N ASN A 608 27.60 24.73 1.25
CA ASN A 608 27.87 25.16 2.63
C ASN A 608 27.46 24.10 3.65
N PHE A 609 28.40 23.26 4.04
CA PHE A 609 28.24 22.22 5.06
C PHE A 609 27.65 22.75 6.39
N PHE A 610 27.87 24.02 6.72
CA PHE A 610 27.30 24.66 7.91
C PHE A 610 25.77 24.75 7.85
N HIS A 611 25.22 25.11 6.68
CA HIS A 611 23.76 25.25 6.49
C HIS A 611 23.05 23.90 6.49
N CYS A 612 23.61 22.92 5.78
CA CYS A 612 23.08 21.56 5.78
C CYS A 612 23.11 20.96 7.19
N ALA A 613 24.19 21.20 7.95
CA ALA A 613 24.28 20.75 9.33
C ALA A 613 23.25 21.41 10.26
N ILE A 614 22.94 22.71 10.08
CA ILE A 614 21.89 23.39 10.84
C ILE A 614 20.50 22.85 10.47
N GLN A 615 20.19 22.66 9.20
CA GLN A 615 18.89 22.12 8.78
C GLN A 615 18.70 20.71 9.32
N GLU A 616 19.70 19.86 9.17
CA GLU A 616 19.66 18.51 9.70
C GLU A 616 19.57 18.51 11.24
N MET A 617 20.28 19.42 11.93
CA MET A 617 20.12 19.62 13.36
C MET A 617 18.69 20.03 13.74
N LEU A 618 18.05 20.94 13.00
CA LEU A 618 16.66 21.33 13.24
C LEU A 618 15.70 20.16 13.02
N ILE A 619 15.93 19.31 12.02
CA ILE A 619 15.16 18.07 11.77
C ILE A 619 15.33 17.10 12.94
N VAL A 620 16.56 16.89 13.40
CA VAL A 620 16.88 15.91 14.44
C VAL A 620 16.43 16.39 15.81
N THR A 621 16.59 17.67 16.15
CA THR A 621 16.34 18.23 17.50
C THR A 621 14.98 18.88 17.68
N GLN A 622 14.29 19.26 16.60
CA GLN A 622 13.04 20.04 16.62
C GLN A 622 13.13 21.39 17.36
N LEU A 623 14.33 21.95 17.54
CA LEU A 623 14.56 23.25 18.18
C LEU A 623 14.19 24.46 17.29
N GLY A 624 13.21 24.30 16.39
CA GLY A 624 12.71 25.33 15.48
C GLY A 624 11.77 24.76 14.42
N GLU A 625 11.06 25.63 13.72
CA GLU A 625 10.24 25.25 12.57
C GLU A 625 11.05 25.41 11.27
N ILE A 626 11.06 24.37 10.44
CA ILE A 626 11.54 24.47 9.06
C ILE A 626 10.34 24.92 8.23
N ASP A 627 10.30 26.19 7.84
CA ASP A 627 9.29 26.66 6.89
C ASP A 627 9.39 25.83 5.59
N LYS A 628 8.31 25.68 4.82
CA LYS A 628 8.38 25.02 3.50
C LYS A 628 9.33 25.76 2.54
N GLU A 629 9.65 27.01 2.84
CA GLU A 629 10.69 27.83 2.19
C GLU A 629 12.13 27.53 2.72
N MET A 630 12.31 26.74 3.79
CA MET A 630 13.60 26.38 4.41
C MET A 630 14.16 24.99 4.02
N ILE A 631 13.36 24.10 3.41
CA ILE A 631 13.92 22.95 2.67
C ILE A 631 14.69 23.57 1.52
N VAL A 632 15.98 23.24 1.33
CA VAL A 632 16.83 23.84 0.28
C VAL A 632 16.14 23.81 -1.09
N LYS A 633 15.38 24.87 -1.32
CA LYS A 633 15.18 25.60 -2.55
C LYS A 633 15.48 27.03 -2.12
N ASN A 634 16.43 27.62 -2.83
CA ASN A 634 16.80 29.01 -2.66
C ASN A 634 15.56 29.89 -2.52
N ASP A 635 15.66 30.89 -1.65
CA ASP A 635 14.74 32.02 -1.44
C ASP A 635 13.84 31.95 -0.18
N LYS A 636 14.39 32.30 1.00
CA LYS A 636 13.99 33.48 1.83
C LYS A 636 14.55 33.47 3.26
N VAL A 637 14.52 34.68 3.84
CA VAL A 637 15.17 35.17 5.06
C VAL A 637 14.42 34.78 6.35
N LEU A 638 15.16 34.45 7.41
CA LEU A 638 14.69 34.42 8.80
C LEU A 638 14.68 35.84 9.39
N ILE A 639 13.51 36.35 9.80
CA ILE A 639 13.42 37.39 10.84
C ILE A 639 12.51 36.85 11.94
N MET A 640 13.08 36.59 13.12
CA MET A 640 12.29 36.37 14.33
C MET A 640 11.69 37.69 14.80
N GLN A 641 10.43 37.98 14.44
CA GLN A 641 9.56 38.89 15.22
C GLN A 641 8.08 38.48 15.18
N LYS A 642 7.38 38.77 16.27
CA LYS A 642 6.01 38.36 16.60
C LYS A 642 4.98 39.13 15.73
N GLY A 643 4.14 38.40 15.00
CA GLY A 643 2.83 38.88 14.51
C GLY A 643 2.73 39.30 13.02
N GLN A 644 1.71 38.73 12.37
CA GLN A 644 1.01 39.12 11.12
C GLN A 644 1.65 38.87 9.74
N GLY A 645 0.84 38.20 8.88
CA GLY A 645 0.55 38.66 7.51
C GLY A 645 1.20 37.93 6.32
N ARG A 646 0.37 37.26 5.50
CA ARG A 646 0.70 36.56 4.23
C ARG A 646 1.18 37.50 3.10
N ALA A 647 2.01 36.99 2.17
CA ALA A 647 2.06 37.44 0.76
C ALA A 647 2.55 36.34 -0.21
N LYS A 648 1.99 36.32 -1.45
CA LYS A 648 2.27 35.38 -2.58
C LYS A 648 3.30 35.96 -3.57
N MET A 649 4.14 35.13 -4.21
CA MET A 649 4.69 35.36 -5.58
C MET A 649 5.28 34.08 -6.25
N SER A 650 5.64 34.19 -7.54
CA SER A 650 5.43 33.25 -8.65
C SER A 650 6.52 32.21 -9.01
N ALA A 651 6.06 31.10 -9.59
CA ALA A 651 6.79 29.87 -9.94
C ALA A 651 7.91 29.95 -11.01
N SER A 652 8.13 31.09 -11.69
CA SER A 652 9.14 31.18 -12.75
C SER A 652 10.58 31.35 -12.25
N LEU A 653 10.76 31.85 -11.03
CA LEU A 653 12.08 32.05 -10.39
C LEU A 653 12.64 30.74 -9.79
N ILE A 654 11.74 29.80 -9.48
CA ILE A 654 12.03 28.50 -8.85
C ILE A 654 12.76 27.56 -9.80
N GLN A 655 12.57 27.71 -11.12
CA GLN A 655 13.18 26.82 -12.11
C GLN A 655 14.66 27.15 -12.36
N GLU A 656 15.01 28.44 -12.42
CA GLU A 656 16.37 28.92 -12.68
C GLU A 656 17.35 28.53 -11.57
N LYS A 657 16.88 28.47 -10.31
CA LYS A 657 17.69 28.11 -9.13
C LYS A 657 17.86 26.61 -8.88
N ILE A 658 17.03 25.77 -9.51
CA ILE A 658 17.18 24.30 -9.49
C ILE A 658 18.33 23.88 -10.42
N ASP A 659 18.49 24.60 -11.53
CA ASP A 659 19.49 24.31 -12.56
C ASP A 659 20.92 24.65 -12.08
N GLU A 660 21.10 25.68 -11.23
CA GLU A 660 22.40 26.00 -10.58
C GLU A 660 22.79 25.01 -9.46
N LEU A 661 21.84 24.59 -8.62
CA LEU A 661 22.08 23.62 -7.54
C LEU A 661 22.48 22.24 -8.08
N ALA A 662 21.99 21.87 -9.27
CA ALA A 662 22.38 20.64 -9.96
C ALA A 662 23.84 20.67 -10.45
N ALA A 663 24.37 21.84 -10.85
CA ALA A 663 25.74 21.98 -11.32
C ALA A 663 26.79 21.84 -10.19
N MET A 664 26.43 22.21 -8.95
CA MET A 664 27.36 22.26 -7.80
C MET A 664 27.60 20.91 -7.11
N PHE A 665 26.67 19.95 -7.20
CA PHE A 665 26.79 18.63 -6.58
C PHE A 665 27.69 17.64 -7.35
N ASN A 666 28.24 18.05 -8.51
CA ASN A 666 28.90 17.16 -9.46
C ASN A 666 30.40 16.87 -9.19
N ASP A 667 30.97 17.25 -8.05
CA ASP A 667 32.41 17.05 -7.78
C ASP A 667 32.71 16.11 -6.58
N LYS A 668 32.26 14.85 -6.67
CA LYS A 668 33.05 13.62 -6.38
C LYS A 668 32.19 12.35 -6.38
N LYS A 669 31.91 11.87 -7.59
CA LYS A 669 32.14 10.52 -8.15
C LYS A 669 31.16 10.32 -9.30
N VAL A 670 31.34 11.14 -10.33
CA VAL A 670 30.77 10.92 -11.64
C VAL A 670 31.64 9.87 -12.34
N LEU A 671 31.09 8.69 -12.58
CA LEU A 671 31.64 7.73 -13.53
C LEU A 671 30.56 7.38 -14.55
N SER A 672 30.40 8.26 -15.54
CA SER A 672 30.27 7.88 -16.96
C SER A 672 30.21 9.16 -17.80
N ILE A 673 31.19 9.37 -18.66
CA ILE A 673 31.10 10.32 -19.78
C ILE A 673 30.44 9.56 -20.92
N THR A 674 29.20 9.91 -21.28
CA THR A 674 28.55 9.36 -22.48
C THR A 674 28.74 10.35 -23.62
N THR A 675 29.46 9.94 -24.66
CA THR A 675 29.72 10.77 -25.85
C THR A 675 28.71 10.38 -26.92
N LEU A 676 27.81 11.29 -27.27
CA LEU A 676 26.79 11.09 -28.30
C LEU A 676 27.34 11.67 -29.61
N LYS A 677 27.74 10.79 -30.54
CA LYS A 677 28.29 11.20 -31.83
C LYS A 677 27.15 11.33 -32.84
N VAL A 678 26.87 12.54 -33.31
CA VAL A 678 25.81 12.78 -34.28
C VAL A 678 26.45 13.28 -35.57
N ASN A 679 26.27 12.53 -36.64
CA ASN A 679 26.81 12.84 -37.95
C ASN A 679 25.84 13.79 -38.65
N THR A 680 26.21 15.06 -38.83
CA THR A 680 25.34 16.07 -39.45
C THR A 680 26.14 17.00 -40.32
N ASP A 681 25.76 17.12 -41.60
CA ASP A 681 26.35 18.05 -42.56
C ASP A 681 25.84 19.51 -42.42
N HIS A 682 25.27 19.92 -41.27
CA HIS A 682 24.61 21.23 -41.13
C HIS A 682 24.90 21.98 -39.81
N GLU A 683 25.16 23.29 -39.95
CA GLU A 683 25.69 24.23 -38.93
C GLU A 683 24.69 24.73 -37.86
N GLU A 684 23.48 24.20 -37.72
CA GLU A 684 22.44 24.86 -36.89
C GLU A 684 22.15 24.13 -35.55
N MET A 685 22.99 24.39 -34.55
CA MET A 685 22.82 23.98 -33.13
C MET A 685 21.47 24.40 -32.50
N ASP A 686 20.85 25.47 -33.00
CA ASP A 686 19.62 26.05 -32.45
C ASP A 686 18.37 25.17 -32.64
N GLU A 687 18.30 24.39 -33.73
CA GLU A 687 17.17 23.47 -33.96
C GLU A 687 17.22 22.26 -33.01
N TRP A 688 18.43 21.81 -32.64
CA TRP A 688 18.64 20.72 -31.70
C TRP A 688 18.28 21.08 -30.26
N TYR A 689 18.68 22.27 -29.82
CA TYR A 689 18.26 22.79 -28.52
C TYR A 689 16.75 22.89 -28.43
N LYS A 690 16.07 23.31 -29.51
CA LYS A 690 14.60 23.33 -29.57
C LYS A 690 14.00 21.93 -29.46
N LEU A 691 14.57 20.93 -30.14
CA LEU A 691 14.06 19.55 -30.07
C LEU A 691 14.23 18.94 -28.66
N LEU A 692 15.41 19.11 -28.04
CA LEU A 692 15.67 18.66 -26.66
C LEU A 692 14.79 19.41 -25.65
N ALA A 693 14.58 20.71 -25.85
CA ALA A 693 13.75 21.55 -25.01
C ALA A 693 12.24 21.29 -25.16
N GLN A 694 11.79 20.64 -26.24
CA GLN A 694 10.38 20.34 -26.47
C GLN A 694 10.02 18.88 -26.16
N THR A 695 11.02 18.01 -26.00
CA THR A 695 10.79 16.59 -25.72
C THR A 695 10.37 16.38 -24.28
N LYS A 696 9.13 15.90 -24.05
CA LYS A 696 8.60 15.59 -22.71
C LYS A 696 8.85 14.14 -22.31
N LEU A 697 9.29 13.96 -21.08
CA LEU A 697 9.44 12.68 -20.37
C LEU A 697 8.08 12.19 -19.84
N ASN A 698 8.02 10.91 -19.44
CA ASN A 698 6.79 10.29 -18.93
C ASN A 698 6.34 10.85 -17.56
N ASP A 699 7.24 11.48 -16.81
CA ASP A 699 6.92 12.22 -15.58
C ASP A 699 6.39 13.65 -15.85
N GLY A 700 6.27 14.04 -17.12
CA GLY A 700 5.78 15.33 -17.56
C GLY A 700 6.85 16.43 -17.62
N GLY A 701 8.08 16.17 -17.15
CA GLY A 701 9.23 17.07 -17.28
C GLY A 701 9.80 17.09 -18.70
N LEU A 702 10.57 18.11 -19.05
CA LEU A 702 11.25 18.19 -20.35
C LEU A 702 12.62 17.51 -20.27
N LEU A 703 13.05 16.82 -21.33
CA LEU A 703 14.31 16.10 -21.38
C LEU A 703 15.50 17.03 -21.11
N ILE A 704 15.45 18.27 -21.62
CA ILE A 704 16.50 19.27 -21.37
C ILE A 704 16.66 19.62 -19.88
N GLN A 705 15.61 19.47 -19.09
CA GLN A 705 15.64 19.72 -17.64
C GLN A 705 16.29 18.57 -16.86
N LYS A 706 16.69 17.49 -17.54
CA LYS A 706 17.35 16.32 -16.96
C LYS A 706 18.74 16.07 -17.54
N ILE A 707 19.23 17.00 -18.35
CA ILE A 707 20.56 17.01 -18.91
C ILE A 707 21.33 18.14 -18.21
N ASP A 708 22.44 17.82 -17.53
CA ASP A 708 23.20 18.80 -16.77
C ASP A 708 23.92 19.80 -17.69
N TYR A 709 24.42 19.34 -18.85
CA TYR A 709 25.13 20.17 -19.83
C TYR A 709 25.29 19.43 -21.16
N VAL A 710 25.21 20.18 -22.27
CA VAL A 710 25.46 19.71 -23.65
C VAL A 710 26.62 20.50 -24.25
N THR A 711 27.70 19.80 -24.61
CA THR A 711 28.88 20.40 -25.25
C THR A 711 28.95 19.92 -26.69
N GLY A 712 29.03 20.85 -27.64
CA GLY A 712 29.28 20.54 -29.04
C GLY A 712 30.74 20.77 -29.38
N GLU A 713 31.49 19.73 -29.75
CA GLU A 713 32.76 19.90 -30.47
C GLU A 713 32.52 19.61 -31.95
N LEU A 714 32.76 20.61 -32.79
CA LEU A 714 32.79 20.45 -34.25
C LEU A 714 34.09 19.74 -34.62
N MET A 715 33.98 18.53 -35.16
CA MET A 715 35.12 17.81 -35.71
C MET A 715 34.86 17.50 -37.18
N ASP A 716 35.49 18.29 -38.05
CA ASP A 716 35.53 18.29 -39.52
C ASP A 716 34.23 18.01 -40.31
N HIS A 717 33.32 17.12 -39.91
CA HIS A 717 31.95 16.94 -40.43
C HIS A 717 30.95 16.34 -39.40
N ASP A 718 31.34 16.19 -38.13
CA ASP A 718 30.51 15.65 -37.04
C ASP A 718 30.33 16.70 -35.92
N ILE A 719 29.13 16.74 -35.30
CA ILE A 719 28.93 17.43 -34.03
C ILE A 719 28.90 16.38 -32.93
N MET A 720 29.91 16.37 -32.07
CA MET A 720 29.90 15.53 -30.86
C MET A 720 29.15 16.25 -29.75
N PHE A 721 28.08 15.63 -29.26
CA PHE A 721 27.38 16.06 -28.06
C PHE A 721 27.86 15.25 -26.87
N LYS A 722 28.56 15.89 -25.94
CA LYS A 722 28.77 15.33 -24.60
C LYS A 722 27.58 15.71 -23.74
N VAL A 723 26.84 14.70 -23.30
CA VAL A 723 25.65 14.85 -22.47
C VAL A 723 25.97 14.26 -21.11
N GLN A 724 25.94 15.10 -20.08
CA GLN A 724 26.11 14.66 -18.70
C GLN A 724 24.73 14.55 -18.05
N MET A 725 24.44 13.41 -17.44
CA MET A 725 23.17 13.16 -16.75
C MET A 725 23.45 12.65 -15.33
N PRO A 726 22.68 13.09 -14.32
CA PRO A 726 22.83 12.60 -12.97
C PRO A 726 22.32 11.15 -12.88
N VAL A 727 23.18 10.31 -12.32
CA VAL A 727 22.91 8.88 -12.11
C VAL A 727 22.81 8.64 -10.61
N GLU A 728 21.59 8.59 -10.07
CA GLU A 728 21.42 8.15 -8.67
C GLU A 728 21.74 6.64 -8.60
N TYR A 729 22.75 6.28 -7.80
CA TYR A 729 23.19 4.90 -7.56
C TYR A 729 23.65 4.10 -8.80
N GLY A 730 24.38 4.72 -9.72
CA GLY A 730 25.14 3.97 -10.74
C GLY A 730 24.34 3.33 -11.88
N TYR A 731 23.06 3.70 -12.10
CA TYR A 731 22.29 3.34 -13.30
C TYR A 731 21.44 4.49 -13.86
N MET A 732 21.35 4.62 -15.20
CA MET A 732 20.40 5.54 -15.86
C MET A 732 18.96 5.14 -15.49
N CYS A 733 18.19 6.06 -14.91
CA CYS A 733 16.81 5.75 -14.51
C CYS A 733 15.96 5.29 -15.71
N PHE A 734 15.04 4.35 -15.48
CA PHE A 734 14.17 3.74 -16.50
C PHE A 734 13.38 4.75 -17.37
N ASN A 735 13.13 5.95 -16.85
CA ASN A 735 12.47 7.03 -17.59
C ASN A 735 13.36 7.64 -18.68
N THR A 736 14.69 7.61 -18.50
CA THR A 736 15.69 8.12 -19.44
C THR A 736 15.87 7.18 -20.64
N VAL A 737 15.94 5.86 -20.39
CA VAL A 737 16.06 4.85 -21.46
C VAL A 737 14.85 4.87 -22.40
N ASN A 738 13.63 4.93 -21.84
CA ASN A 738 12.40 5.03 -22.63
C ASN A 738 12.28 6.35 -23.42
N ALA A 739 12.87 7.44 -22.91
CA ALA A 739 12.89 8.73 -23.61
C ALA A 739 13.83 8.68 -24.84
N ILE A 740 15.00 8.06 -24.70
CA ILE A 740 15.97 7.86 -25.79
C ILE A 740 15.42 6.92 -26.86
N GLU A 741 14.75 5.82 -26.47
CA GLU A 741 14.09 4.91 -27.42
C GLU A 741 12.95 5.59 -28.19
N ARG A 742 12.19 6.50 -27.55
CA ARG A 742 11.16 7.32 -28.23
C ARG A 742 11.75 8.31 -29.22
N ILE A 743 12.88 8.95 -28.90
CA ILE A 743 13.58 9.85 -29.83
C ILE A 743 14.05 9.07 -31.07
N ASN A 744 14.64 7.89 -30.87
CA ASN A 744 15.03 7.00 -31.97
C ASN A 744 13.83 6.48 -32.79
N GLY A 745 12.66 6.32 -32.17
CA GLY A 745 11.42 5.97 -32.88
C GLY A 745 10.89 7.12 -33.74
N LEU A 746 10.93 8.35 -33.21
CA LEU A 746 10.49 9.56 -33.91
C LEU A 746 11.40 9.96 -35.08
N LEU A 747 12.70 9.67 -34.99
CA LEU A 747 13.67 9.95 -36.05
C LEU A 747 13.64 8.93 -37.22
N LYS A 748 13.03 7.74 -37.03
CA LYS A 748 12.93 6.69 -38.06
C LYS A 748 11.82 6.90 -39.09
N ASP A 749 10.85 7.77 -38.81
CA ASP A 749 9.67 7.99 -39.66
C ASP A 749 9.87 9.11 -40.71
N ASP A 750 11.02 9.80 -40.72
CA ASP A 750 11.41 10.75 -41.77
C ASP A 750 12.46 10.12 -42.71
N PRO A 751 12.11 9.75 -43.96
CA PRO A 751 13.00 9.06 -44.88
C PRO A 751 14.17 9.93 -45.40
N LYS A 752 14.26 11.20 -45.01
CA LYS A 752 15.41 12.09 -45.30
C LYS A 752 16.35 12.28 -44.11
N ASP A 753 16.01 11.69 -42.97
CA ASP A 753 16.71 11.93 -41.72
C ASP A 753 17.58 10.71 -41.33
N ASN A 754 18.91 10.84 -41.52
CA ASN A 754 19.88 9.78 -41.19
C ASN A 754 20.34 9.82 -39.72
N ARG A 755 19.67 10.58 -38.85
CA ARG A 755 20.02 10.72 -37.43
C ARG A 755 19.47 9.55 -36.61
N VAL A 756 20.22 8.44 -36.51
CA VAL A 756 19.88 7.31 -35.63
C VAL A 756 20.99 7.11 -34.60
N ILE A 757 20.65 7.06 -33.31
CA ILE A 757 21.60 6.64 -32.27
C ILE A 757 21.83 5.13 -32.43
N ASP A 758 23.06 4.74 -32.75
CA ASP A 758 23.41 3.37 -33.12
C ASP A 758 23.07 2.38 -31.98
N LYS A 759 22.30 1.33 -32.32
CA LYS A 759 21.93 0.26 -31.41
C LYS A 759 23.16 -0.48 -30.88
N SER A 760 24.22 -0.59 -31.68
CA SER A 760 25.51 -1.18 -31.30
C SER A 760 26.15 -0.45 -30.12
N PHE A 761 25.95 0.87 -30.03
CA PHE A 761 26.51 1.73 -29.00
C PHE A 761 25.74 1.62 -27.68
N LEU A 762 24.41 1.53 -27.74
CA LEU A 762 23.56 1.25 -26.57
C LEU A 762 23.82 -0.16 -26.00
N ASP A 763 24.02 -1.14 -26.87
CA ASP A 763 24.36 -2.51 -26.47
C ASP A 763 25.78 -2.59 -25.88
N TYR A 764 26.75 -1.80 -26.37
CA TYR A 764 28.12 -1.72 -25.85
C TYR A 764 28.20 -1.15 -24.42
N ILE A 765 27.46 -0.07 -24.14
CA ILE A 765 27.36 0.53 -22.79
C ILE A 765 26.76 -0.48 -21.78
N THR A 766 25.86 -1.33 -22.25
CA THR A 766 25.22 -2.36 -21.43
C THR A 766 26.13 -3.59 -21.22
N LEU A 767 27.01 -3.92 -22.19
CA LEU A 767 27.88 -5.11 -22.13
C LEU A 767 29.23 -4.88 -21.43
N GLU A 768 29.88 -3.71 -21.58
CA GLU A 768 31.23 -3.49 -21.03
C GLU A 768 31.25 -3.40 -19.50
N TYR A 769 30.14 -2.99 -18.88
CA TYR A 769 30.00 -2.96 -17.42
C TYR A 769 29.80 -4.35 -16.79
N ASN A 770 29.22 -5.30 -17.55
CA ASN A 770 28.96 -6.67 -17.07
C ASN A 770 30.19 -7.58 -17.05
N ASN A 771 31.30 -7.20 -17.70
CA ASN A 771 32.54 -7.98 -17.74
C ASN A 771 33.66 -7.40 -16.87
N THR A 772 33.45 -6.25 -16.23
CA THR A 772 34.49 -5.54 -15.47
C THR A 772 34.25 -5.53 -13.95
N TYR A 773 33.11 -6.05 -13.47
CA TYR A 773 32.82 -6.20 -12.03
C TYR A 773 32.08 -7.50 -11.68
#